data_AF-A0AAD0YGJ1-F1
#
_entry.id   AF-A0AAD0YGJ1-F1
#
_cell.length_a   1.000
_cell.length_b   1.000
_cell.length_c   1.000
_cell.angle_alpha   90.00
_cell.angle_beta   90.00
_cell.angle_gamma   90.00
#
_symmetry.space_group_name_H-M   'P 1'
#
loop_
_entity.id
_entity.type
_entity.pdbx_description
1 polymer ?
#
loop_
_entity_poly.entity_id
_entity_poly.type
_entity_poly.pdbx_seq_one_letter_code
_entity_poly.pdbx_strand_id
1 'polypeptide(L)'
;MQYLDKENEKEKLKNEHLILEGKENEINPNSVEYFFNQDYNPYDLEDPNSKINVFEAADNLDKNRGTQNLSSSNFYMLNISPSQQELEHMEKIAIEELTNRGLIFEDIRNIETALDFYNEQKDQLMKLQMKLFTQEVMEQYASQMDREIYANQEALPTDAERKLMKAEIEERFTKFLEDKGIKSGILQPDVNYLGVSKFNEKQEYPHGKIFTFYSSDIEKKIDLFVPEGKYKIEDEQLFIDEEYYSDKYNTIVERENFRNEKIEIPGIAVKSTDYFTDYVKEDKVYLMHQWDEFDKELKLYFDSNEIQMRDGVCYIPESIYNDKLYEAKSQFLSKKFAEIKKSMQEENIKESGFDISKEIDQNGEEFYLNPDKVPSKDDLKKINIKTSVDFNNYLVEKKYIPKKESFKISDWETKKSIKAEVLAESEKAKLLKINDERMPEPVQVWVGNFAIVDKESNDLVKDENGDIQILSDFYEHKIQEILKLETAQKLQFIDFKEIESQKPKFVKNEESISFTFDNTGLKDPLKFNIRTEELTVSANGSYTIERNLFDHKYEKHLIYQAQKEFSKDFEKIKESVHKEMIQAKDFQKDKEIEQRFKNFLVEKNVIREQSKNDNFKVDARILETKYQSTYIAYKRENSLEEIRLWVNNNIISKSEKDGIYFKNEAEITKILDKAIQRDTARKQLVEIYFSKVETEDKKHKEESYKSFNFYKNVPGLSEPVKISFKESDLKQDGDKYFVEKHKLDYKLENAIKFGITKEFGNVKDDIKNEVWKEKGFDTTKRKITGKDLLYYAKIETERKYSYKDKAVVKNKPILTKIKEYQQSRNPLNKMKIADLESQLLRDKYTGEIINEGVKKGGMNYHSHIVVSRHDKISTNPKDKVSMSPNANQKDGQVNNGAKVGFNRDEFAKTVEKVFDEKFEYERPEKEKYAVRNQMKKDLSKKVADRARGEIKGRIKQEIMKHTGMNTVRNELNPSQKIRNELKPLPIPTSFPKSKLDAVIKIVKMAKNLIVDKGMHY
;
A
#
# COMPACT_ATOMS: atom_id res chain seq x y z
N MET A 1 14.18 18.63 8.76
CA MET A 1 14.49 20.06 8.49
C MET A 1 14.30 20.99 9.68
N GLN A 2 13.54 20.63 10.73
CA GLN A 2 13.34 21.48 11.93
C GLN A 2 14.63 22.06 12.54
N TYR A 3 15.76 21.34 12.48
CA TYR A 3 17.05 21.86 12.98
C TYR A 3 17.53 23.14 12.27
N LEU A 4 17.08 23.41 11.04
CA LEU A 4 17.42 24.63 10.29
C LEU A 4 16.54 25.82 10.70
N ASP A 5 15.46 25.58 11.44
CA ASP A 5 14.62 26.64 11.98
C ASP A 5 15.18 27.24 13.29
N LYS A 6 16.23 26.64 13.85
CA LYS A 6 16.96 27.12 15.04
C LYS A 6 17.43 28.59 14.92
N GLU A 7 17.71 29.06 13.70
CA GLU A 7 18.16 30.44 13.48
C GLU A 7 17.05 31.45 13.82
N ASN A 8 15.80 31.05 13.61
CA ASN A 8 14.63 31.86 13.93
C ASN A 8 14.23 31.73 15.40
N GLU A 9 14.73 30.73 16.16
CA GLU A 9 14.35 30.51 17.57
C GLU A 9 14.60 31.75 18.44
N LYS A 10 15.74 32.42 18.26
CA LYS A 10 16.08 33.61 19.05
C LYS A 10 15.11 34.76 18.80
N GLU A 11 14.74 34.99 17.55
CA GLU A 11 13.77 36.03 17.19
C GLU A 11 12.34 35.62 17.55
N LYS A 12 11.99 34.34 17.48
CA LYS A 12 10.71 33.81 18.01
C LYS A 12 10.60 34.03 19.51
N LEU A 13 11.65 33.75 20.29
CA LEU A 13 11.71 34.02 21.74
C LEU A 13 11.62 35.52 22.05
N LYS A 14 12.34 36.36 21.30
CA LYS A 14 12.31 37.81 21.47
C LYS A 14 10.90 38.38 21.22
N ASN A 15 10.20 37.85 20.24
CA ASN A 15 8.87 38.31 19.82
C ASN A 15 7.74 37.43 20.35
N GLU A 16 8.00 36.52 21.32
CA GLU A 16 7.04 35.55 21.83
C GLU A 16 5.77 36.22 22.36
N HIS A 17 5.91 37.36 23.04
CA HIS A 17 4.80 38.18 23.50
C HIS A 17 3.89 38.67 22.36
N LEU A 18 4.46 39.14 21.24
CA LEU A 18 3.70 39.59 20.07
C LEU A 18 2.99 38.42 19.37
N ILE A 19 3.65 37.26 19.30
CA ILE A 19 3.08 36.03 18.73
C ILE A 19 1.89 35.56 19.56
N LEU A 20 2.04 35.49 20.89
CA LEU A 20 0.97 35.08 21.81
C LEU A 20 -0.21 36.06 21.83
N GLU A 21 0.03 37.34 21.58
CA GLU A 21 -1.00 38.38 21.46
C GLU A 21 -1.65 38.45 20.07
N GLY A 22 -1.24 37.60 19.11
CA GLY A 22 -1.76 37.61 17.74
C GLY A 22 -1.34 38.83 16.91
N LYS A 23 -0.29 39.54 17.33
CA LYS A 23 0.27 40.75 16.70
C LYS A 23 1.53 40.42 15.88
N GLU A 24 1.49 39.33 15.14
CA GLU A 24 2.63 38.87 14.33
C GLU A 24 3.02 39.88 13.24
N ASN A 25 2.07 40.73 12.82
CA ASN A 25 2.27 41.86 11.92
C ASN A 25 3.14 43.00 12.49
N GLU A 26 3.36 43.04 13.82
CA GLU A 26 4.26 44.00 14.47
C GLU A 26 5.72 43.50 14.52
N ILE A 27 5.96 42.23 14.19
CA ILE A 27 7.29 41.64 14.10
C ILE A 27 7.97 42.15 12.82
N ASN A 28 9.24 42.56 12.92
CA ASN A 28 10.02 42.93 11.75
C ASN A 28 10.02 41.74 10.76
N PRO A 29 9.41 41.87 9.55
CA PRO A 29 9.30 40.76 8.62
C PRO A 29 10.68 40.24 8.14
N ASN A 30 11.73 41.05 8.28
CA ASN A 30 13.10 40.70 7.92
C ASN A 30 13.91 40.09 9.07
N SER A 31 13.35 39.97 10.28
CA SER A 31 14.05 39.35 11.42
C SER A 31 14.07 37.82 11.36
N VAL A 32 13.20 37.23 10.54
CA VAL A 32 13.10 35.78 10.34
C VAL A 32 13.71 35.41 8.99
N GLU A 33 14.64 34.46 8.99
CA GLU A 33 15.19 33.93 7.74
C GLU A 33 14.33 32.76 7.24
N TYR A 34 13.85 32.88 6.00
CA TYR A 34 13.03 31.88 5.30
C TYR A 34 13.89 31.02 4.36
N PHE A 35 13.32 29.89 3.94
CA PHE A 35 13.91 29.13 2.84
C PHE A 35 13.62 29.81 1.51
N PHE A 36 14.56 29.68 0.58
CA PHE A 36 14.37 29.99 -0.83
C PHE A 36 14.64 28.75 -1.69
N ASN A 37 14.06 28.67 -2.89
CA ASN A 37 14.20 27.52 -3.79
C ASN A 37 14.89 27.88 -5.12
N GLN A 38 14.93 26.92 -6.06
CA GLN A 38 15.51 27.10 -7.40
C GLN A 38 14.89 28.22 -8.25
N ASP A 39 13.62 28.56 -7.99
CA ASP A 39 12.86 29.59 -8.73
C ASP A 39 12.95 30.97 -8.08
N TYR A 40 13.83 31.14 -7.08
CA TYR A 40 14.04 32.41 -6.39
C TYR A 40 14.30 33.57 -7.38
N ASN A 41 13.46 34.60 -7.28
CA ASN A 41 13.55 35.82 -8.06
C ASN A 41 14.14 36.95 -7.22
N PRO A 42 15.40 37.37 -7.46
CA PRO A 42 16.05 38.41 -6.66
C PRO A 42 15.47 39.82 -6.89
N TYR A 43 14.67 40.02 -7.95
CA TYR A 43 14.06 41.33 -8.28
C TYR A 43 12.75 41.60 -7.54
N ASP A 44 12.17 40.60 -6.88
CA ASP A 44 10.89 40.70 -6.17
C ASP A 44 11.10 40.43 -4.66
N LEU A 45 10.91 41.46 -3.83
CA LEU A 45 11.02 41.35 -2.38
C LEU A 45 9.93 40.47 -1.74
N GLU A 46 8.80 40.31 -2.44
CA GLU A 46 7.65 39.53 -2.01
C GLU A 46 7.59 38.16 -2.70
N ASP A 47 8.68 37.74 -3.37
CA ASP A 47 8.75 36.48 -4.09
C ASP A 47 8.38 35.31 -3.16
N PRO A 48 7.30 34.57 -3.44
CA PRO A 48 6.90 33.43 -2.63
C PRO A 48 7.99 32.34 -2.60
N ASN A 49 8.84 32.27 -3.64
CA ASN A 49 9.96 31.32 -3.70
C ASN A 49 11.14 31.70 -2.78
N SER A 50 11.05 32.82 -2.07
CA SER A 50 12.03 33.31 -1.09
C SER A 50 11.50 33.36 0.35
N LYS A 51 10.19 33.10 0.54
CA LYS A 51 9.46 33.18 1.82
C LYS A 51 8.87 31.83 2.23
N ILE A 52 9.62 30.76 2.01
CA ILE A 52 9.15 29.39 2.21
C ILE A 52 9.42 28.96 3.64
N ASN A 53 8.38 28.49 4.33
CA ASN A 53 8.52 27.98 5.69
C ASN A 53 9.01 26.52 5.71
N VAL A 54 9.48 26.06 6.88
CA VAL A 54 10.06 24.72 7.04
C VAL A 54 9.07 23.58 6.76
N PHE A 55 7.78 23.77 7.02
CA PHE A 55 6.75 22.76 6.82
C PHE A 55 6.42 22.59 5.34
N GLU A 56 6.26 23.70 4.63
CA GLU A 56 6.03 23.73 3.19
C GLU A 56 7.21 23.10 2.43
N ALA A 57 8.44 23.48 2.80
CA ALA A 57 9.63 22.86 2.22
C ALA A 57 9.68 21.34 2.48
N ALA A 58 9.29 20.89 3.67
CA ALA A 58 9.29 19.47 4.03
C ALA A 58 8.23 18.68 3.25
N ASP A 59 7.01 19.18 3.21
CA ASP A 59 5.89 18.55 2.50
C ASP A 59 6.18 18.42 0.99
N ASN A 60 6.70 19.47 0.37
CA ASN A 60 7.07 19.44 -1.04
C ASN A 60 8.20 18.44 -1.34
N LEU A 61 9.21 18.35 -0.46
CA LEU A 61 10.26 17.34 -0.59
C LEU A 61 9.73 15.91 -0.43
N ASP A 62 8.83 15.67 0.53
CA ASP A 62 8.28 14.33 0.79
C ASP A 62 7.35 13.86 -0.32
N LYS A 63 6.60 14.77 -0.96
CA LYS A 63 5.80 14.50 -2.16
C LYS A 63 6.68 14.10 -3.36
N ASN A 64 7.91 14.61 -3.45
CA ASN A 64 8.81 14.36 -4.58
C ASN A 64 9.62 13.05 -4.49
N ARG A 65 8.97 11.89 -4.26
CA ARG A 65 9.66 10.64 -3.85
C ARG A 65 9.88 9.58 -4.93
N GLY A 66 9.24 9.73 -6.08
CA GLY A 66 9.28 8.72 -7.15
C GLY A 66 8.78 7.37 -6.65
N THR A 67 9.44 6.28 -7.05
CA THR A 67 9.08 4.91 -6.65
C THR A 67 9.72 4.44 -5.35
N GLN A 68 10.44 5.31 -4.63
CA GLN A 68 11.09 4.91 -3.37
C GLN A 68 10.06 4.55 -2.29
N ASN A 69 10.48 3.73 -1.31
CA ASN A 69 9.66 3.39 -0.14
C ASN A 69 9.66 4.54 0.89
N LEU A 70 8.74 4.48 1.85
CA LEU A 70 8.56 5.55 2.86
C LEU A 70 9.68 5.57 3.91
N SER A 71 10.41 4.46 4.07
CA SER A 71 11.50 4.35 5.04
C SER A 71 12.84 4.88 4.53
N SER A 72 12.97 5.11 3.21
CA SER A 72 14.18 5.68 2.62
C SER A 72 14.15 7.20 2.67
N SER A 73 15.32 7.80 2.95
CA SER A 73 15.45 9.26 2.89
C SER A 73 15.31 9.77 1.46
N ASN A 74 14.40 10.73 1.27
CA ASN A 74 14.07 11.32 -0.03
C ASN A 74 14.80 12.64 -0.32
N PHE A 75 15.74 13.03 0.54
CA PHE A 75 16.53 14.24 0.37
C PHE A 75 17.95 14.03 0.89
N TYR A 76 18.84 14.94 0.55
CA TYR A 76 20.18 15.04 1.14
C TYR A 76 20.52 16.51 1.35
N MET A 77 21.58 16.76 2.12
CA MET A 77 21.97 18.11 2.48
C MET A 77 23.34 18.45 1.91
N LEU A 78 23.44 19.63 1.32
CA LEU A 78 24.66 20.26 0.85
C LEU A 78 24.86 21.56 1.63
N ASN A 79 26.11 21.87 1.96
CA ASN A 79 26.45 23.11 2.65
C ASN A 79 27.45 23.88 1.80
N ILE A 80 27.12 25.12 1.45
CA ILE A 80 28.05 26.05 0.80
C ILE A 80 28.59 26.98 1.87
N SER A 81 29.90 27.01 2.02
CA SER A 81 30.56 27.65 3.16
C SER A 81 31.81 28.39 2.69
N PRO A 82 31.68 29.66 2.28
CA PRO A 82 32.84 30.48 1.96
C PRO A 82 33.79 30.55 3.17
N SER A 83 35.07 30.68 2.87
CA SER A 83 36.13 30.92 3.84
C SER A 83 36.04 32.34 4.41
N GLN A 84 36.74 32.60 5.52
CA GLN A 84 36.75 33.92 6.13
C GLN A 84 37.23 35.02 5.17
N GLN A 85 38.23 34.72 4.34
CA GLN A 85 38.78 35.67 3.37
C GLN A 85 37.79 35.95 2.22
N GLU A 86 37.06 34.92 1.79
CA GLU A 86 35.97 35.06 0.81
C GLU A 86 34.81 35.89 1.39
N LEU A 87 34.45 35.68 2.66
CA LEU A 87 33.42 36.47 3.35
C LEU A 87 33.85 37.93 3.55
N GLU A 88 35.11 38.18 3.92
CA GLU A 88 35.68 39.54 3.99
C GLU A 88 35.64 40.25 2.64
N HIS A 89 35.83 39.52 1.53
CA HIS A 89 35.70 40.08 0.18
C HIS A 89 34.24 40.45 -0.16
N MET A 90 33.30 39.55 0.13
CA MET A 90 31.86 39.83 -0.04
C MET A 90 31.37 41.00 0.82
N GLU A 91 31.92 41.15 2.03
CA GLU A 91 31.59 42.26 2.93
C GLU A 91 32.04 43.60 2.34
N LYS A 92 33.23 43.66 1.74
CA LYS A 92 33.70 44.88 1.04
C LYS A 92 32.75 45.27 -0.09
N ILE A 93 32.33 44.31 -0.90
CA ILE A 93 31.36 44.53 -1.99
C ILE A 93 30.04 45.08 -1.43
N ALA A 94 29.55 44.54 -0.32
CA ALA A 94 28.34 45.03 0.33
C ALA A 94 28.49 46.48 0.83
N ILE A 95 29.61 46.79 1.50
CA ILE A 95 29.90 48.14 2.03
C ILE A 95 29.97 49.17 0.91
N GLU A 96 30.62 48.84 -0.20
CA GLU A 96 30.72 49.72 -1.37
C GLU A 96 29.36 49.94 -2.03
N GLU A 97 28.53 48.90 -2.12
CA GLU A 97 27.18 49.02 -2.65
C GLU A 97 26.29 49.89 -1.74
N LEU A 98 26.40 49.77 -0.42
CA LEU A 98 25.73 50.69 0.51
C LEU A 98 26.20 52.13 0.32
N THR A 99 27.50 52.32 0.14
CA THR A 99 28.10 53.64 -0.16
C THR A 99 27.54 54.22 -1.46
N ASN A 100 27.43 53.41 -2.53
CA ASN A 100 26.82 53.81 -3.81
C ASN A 100 25.34 54.17 -3.66
N ARG A 101 24.62 53.52 -2.73
CA ARG A 101 23.24 53.83 -2.36
C ARG A 101 23.11 55.03 -1.41
N GLY A 102 24.23 55.66 -1.04
CA GLY A 102 24.27 56.86 -0.20
C GLY A 102 24.30 56.58 1.32
N LEU A 103 24.54 55.34 1.74
CA LEU A 103 24.68 54.93 3.14
C LEU A 103 26.17 54.78 3.49
N ILE A 104 26.77 55.84 4.01
CA ILE A 104 28.21 55.92 4.32
C ILE A 104 28.43 55.61 5.80
N PHE A 105 29.27 54.61 6.12
CA PHE A 105 29.51 54.15 7.49
C PHE A 105 30.07 55.24 8.41
N GLU A 106 31.08 56.00 7.95
CA GLU A 106 31.71 57.05 8.75
C GLU A 106 30.74 58.14 9.20
N ASP A 107 29.73 58.45 8.38
CA ASP A 107 28.73 59.48 8.65
C ASP A 107 27.74 59.07 9.76
N ILE A 108 27.52 57.76 9.95
CA ILE A 108 26.43 57.22 10.78
C ILE A 108 26.90 56.39 11.98
N ARG A 109 28.19 56.06 12.08
CA ARG A 109 28.75 55.20 13.15
C ARG A 109 28.47 55.66 14.58
N ASN A 110 28.20 56.95 14.78
CA ASN A 110 27.93 57.55 16.09
C ASN A 110 26.43 57.66 16.40
N ILE A 111 25.54 57.27 15.47
CA ILE A 111 24.09 57.32 15.63
C ILE A 111 23.59 55.88 15.70
N GLU A 112 23.25 55.43 16.91
CA GLU A 112 22.87 54.04 17.20
C GLU A 112 21.80 53.50 16.22
N THR A 113 20.70 54.23 16.04
CA THR A 113 19.61 53.82 15.13
C THR A 113 20.01 53.76 13.65
N ALA A 114 20.91 54.64 13.20
CA ALA A 114 21.39 54.63 11.81
C ALA A 114 22.44 53.55 11.59
N LEU A 115 23.26 53.26 12.61
CA LEU A 115 24.22 52.16 12.62
C LEU A 115 23.51 50.80 12.60
N ASP A 116 22.42 50.63 13.36
CA ASP A 116 21.59 49.43 13.32
C ASP A 116 20.98 49.22 11.93
N PHE A 117 20.42 50.26 11.32
CA PHE A 117 19.90 50.21 9.96
C PHE A 117 21.00 49.85 8.94
N TYR A 118 22.18 50.46 9.04
CA TYR A 118 23.31 50.13 8.17
C TYR A 118 23.73 48.67 8.29
N ASN A 119 23.83 48.15 9.51
CA ASN A 119 24.17 46.75 9.75
C ASN A 119 23.08 45.81 9.21
N GLU A 120 21.79 46.17 9.34
CA GLU A 120 20.69 45.42 8.73
C GLU A 120 20.82 45.40 7.19
N GLN A 121 21.04 46.56 6.56
CA GLN A 121 21.18 46.63 5.09
C GLN A 121 22.42 45.87 4.60
N LYS A 122 23.52 45.91 5.36
CA LYS A 122 24.73 45.12 5.07
C LYS A 122 24.44 43.62 5.17
N ASP A 123 23.75 43.18 6.22
CA ASP A 123 23.33 41.77 6.38
C ASP A 123 22.45 41.30 5.23
N GLN A 124 21.47 42.11 4.82
CA GLN A 124 20.60 41.80 3.69
C GLN A 124 21.37 41.68 2.37
N LEU A 125 22.34 42.57 2.10
CA LEU A 125 23.22 42.47 0.94
C LEU A 125 24.12 41.23 0.99
N MET A 126 24.66 40.88 2.16
CA MET A 126 25.44 39.66 2.33
C MET A 126 24.59 38.40 2.05
N LYS A 127 23.36 38.36 2.58
CA LYS A 127 22.42 37.27 2.33
C LYS A 127 22.02 37.19 0.87
N LEU A 128 21.74 38.31 0.21
CA LEU A 128 21.42 38.36 -1.22
C LEU A 128 22.58 37.81 -2.07
N GLN A 129 23.81 38.25 -1.80
CA GLN A 129 25.00 37.71 -2.47
C GLN A 129 25.13 36.18 -2.25
N MET A 130 24.86 35.69 -1.04
CA MET A 130 24.86 34.25 -0.73
C MET A 130 23.74 33.48 -1.46
N LYS A 131 22.55 34.06 -1.62
CA LYS A 131 21.43 33.46 -2.36
C LYS A 131 21.77 33.33 -3.85
N LEU A 132 22.29 34.38 -4.45
CA LEU A 132 22.75 34.39 -5.86
C LEU A 132 23.88 33.37 -6.09
N PHE A 133 24.86 33.32 -5.18
CA PHE A 133 25.94 32.34 -5.26
C PHE A 133 25.42 30.91 -5.12
N THR A 134 24.43 30.69 -4.25
CA THR A 134 23.79 29.38 -4.09
C THR A 134 23.10 28.92 -5.38
N GLN A 135 22.32 29.79 -6.04
CA GLN A 135 21.66 29.45 -7.31
C GLN A 135 22.67 29.02 -8.38
N GLU A 136 23.77 29.76 -8.53
CA GLU A 136 24.79 29.47 -9.55
C GLU A 136 25.56 28.17 -9.24
N VAL A 137 25.83 27.89 -7.96
CA VAL A 137 26.40 26.59 -7.55
C VAL A 137 25.44 25.44 -7.82
N MET A 138 24.13 25.63 -7.60
CA MET A 138 23.12 24.61 -7.87
C MET A 138 22.88 24.39 -9.37
N GLU A 139 23.13 25.39 -10.21
CA GLU A 139 23.17 25.21 -11.67
C GLU A 139 24.36 24.33 -12.09
N GLN A 140 25.56 24.60 -11.58
CA GLN A 140 26.73 23.76 -11.83
C GLN A 140 26.55 22.33 -11.28
N TYR A 141 25.85 22.21 -10.16
CA TYR A 141 25.49 20.93 -9.57
C TYR A 141 24.62 20.09 -10.51
N ALA A 142 23.59 20.70 -11.12
CA ALA A 142 22.75 20.03 -12.12
C ALA A 142 23.55 19.65 -13.37
N SER A 143 24.34 20.58 -13.91
CA SER A 143 25.17 20.36 -15.09
C SER A 143 26.14 19.18 -14.91
N GLN A 144 26.80 19.08 -13.76
CA GLN A 144 27.76 18.01 -13.48
C GLN A 144 27.11 16.62 -13.34
N MET A 145 25.82 16.56 -12.98
CA MET A 145 25.09 15.29 -12.89
C MET A 145 24.90 14.63 -14.26
N ASP A 146 24.93 15.42 -15.34
CA ASP A 146 24.86 14.96 -16.73
C ASP A 146 23.69 13.99 -16.99
N ARG A 147 22.52 14.35 -16.44
CA ARG A 147 21.29 13.58 -16.52
C ARG A 147 20.35 14.16 -17.57
N GLU A 148 19.48 13.30 -18.10
CA GLU A 148 18.45 13.69 -19.07
C GLU A 148 17.05 13.41 -18.52
N ILE A 149 16.13 14.32 -18.82
CA ILE A 149 14.69 14.21 -18.54
C ILE A 149 13.90 14.42 -19.83
N TYR A 150 12.68 13.91 -19.90
CA TYR A 150 11.79 14.23 -21.02
C TYR A 150 11.45 15.72 -21.01
N ALA A 151 11.54 16.35 -22.18
CA ALA A 151 11.30 17.77 -22.36
C ALA A 151 9.83 18.13 -22.14
N ASN A 152 8.90 17.28 -22.61
CA ASN A 152 7.46 17.52 -22.61
C ASN A 152 6.73 16.44 -21.79
N GLN A 153 6.66 16.62 -20.47
CA GLN A 153 6.08 15.64 -19.54
C GLN A 153 4.60 15.36 -19.77
N GLU A 154 3.85 16.38 -20.21
CA GLU A 154 2.41 16.26 -20.49
C GLU A 154 2.12 15.47 -21.77
N ALA A 155 3.12 15.34 -22.66
CA ALA A 155 3.02 14.60 -23.92
C ALA A 155 3.54 13.15 -23.79
N LEU A 156 3.75 12.67 -22.57
CA LEU A 156 4.12 11.28 -22.28
C LEU A 156 2.89 10.41 -22.05
N PRO A 157 2.98 9.08 -22.30
CA PRO A 157 1.86 8.18 -22.07
C PRO A 157 1.50 8.07 -20.59
N THR A 158 0.21 7.93 -20.32
CA THR A 158 -0.35 7.59 -19.00
C THR A 158 0.02 6.16 -18.58
N ASP A 159 -0.17 5.82 -17.30
CA ASP A 159 0.13 4.45 -16.83
C ASP A 159 -0.71 3.36 -17.53
N ALA A 160 -1.95 3.68 -17.94
CA ALA A 160 -2.80 2.76 -18.69
C ALA A 160 -2.26 2.52 -20.11
N GLU A 161 -1.90 3.58 -20.83
CA GLU A 161 -1.31 3.48 -22.17
C GLU A 161 0.06 2.77 -22.14
N ARG A 162 0.88 3.05 -21.13
CA ARG A 162 2.14 2.31 -20.89
C ARG A 162 1.90 0.82 -20.70
N LYS A 163 0.81 0.43 -20.04
CA LYS A 163 0.47 -1.00 -19.83
C LYS A 163 0.14 -1.68 -21.15
N LEU A 164 -0.65 -1.03 -22.02
CA LEU A 164 -1.00 -1.54 -23.35
C LEU A 164 0.23 -1.76 -24.24
N MET A 165 1.21 -0.85 -24.18
CA MET A 165 2.43 -0.94 -24.99
C MET A 165 3.50 -1.89 -24.42
N LYS A 166 3.35 -2.34 -23.17
CA LYS A 166 4.40 -3.11 -22.48
C LYS A 166 4.72 -4.42 -23.19
N ALA A 167 3.70 -5.14 -23.65
CA ALA A 167 3.88 -6.42 -24.35
C ALA A 167 4.70 -6.23 -25.64
N GLU A 168 4.34 -5.23 -26.44
CA GLU A 168 5.05 -4.87 -27.68
C GLU A 168 6.52 -4.49 -27.41
N ILE A 169 6.81 -3.76 -26.32
CA ILE A 169 8.17 -3.40 -25.93
C ILE A 169 8.99 -4.64 -25.52
N GLU A 170 8.43 -5.55 -24.72
CA GLU A 170 9.12 -6.77 -24.30
C GLU A 170 9.36 -7.73 -25.48
N GLU A 171 8.40 -7.83 -26.40
CA GLU A 171 8.54 -8.61 -27.63
C GLU A 171 9.68 -8.09 -28.51
N ARG A 172 9.69 -6.78 -28.81
CA ARG A 172 10.76 -6.14 -29.60
C ARG A 172 12.13 -6.27 -28.91
N PHE A 173 12.18 -6.14 -27.59
CA PHE A 173 13.42 -6.32 -26.83
C PHE A 173 13.91 -7.78 -26.85
N THR A 174 13.00 -8.75 -26.74
CA THR A 174 13.33 -10.18 -26.83
C THR A 174 13.88 -10.52 -28.21
N LYS A 175 13.24 -10.02 -29.26
CA LYS A 175 13.70 -10.19 -30.64
C LYS A 175 15.09 -9.58 -30.85
N PHE A 176 15.35 -8.39 -30.31
CA PHE A 176 16.68 -7.78 -30.33
C PHE A 176 17.73 -8.69 -29.67
N LEU A 177 17.42 -9.28 -28.52
CA LEU A 177 18.34 -10.20 -27.83
C LEU A 177 18.62 -11.45 -28.68
N GLU A 178 17.58 -12.02 -29.29
CA GLU A 178 17.70 -13.18 -30.19
C GLU A 178 18.54 -12.87 -31.43
N ASP A 179 18.33 -11.72 -32.07
CA ASP A 179 19.11 -11.26 -33.22
C ASP A 179 20.60 -11.08 -32.88
N LYS A 180 20.91 -10.75 -31.62
CA LYS A 180 22.29 -10.67 -31.11
C LYS A 180 22.83 -12.02 -30.62
N GLY A 181 22.04 -13.08 -30.63
CA GLY A 181 22.43 -14.41 -30.17
C GLY A 181 22.46 -14.56 -28.64
N ILE A 182 21.82 -13.65 -27.91
CA ILE A 182 21.69 -13.69 -26.45
C ILE A 182 20.44 -14.49 -26.08
N LYS A 183 20.60 -15.65 -25.45
CA LYS A 183 19.47 -16.51 -25.06
C LYS A 183 18.59 -15.84 -23.99
N SER A 184 17.31 -15.62 -24.32
CA SER A 184 16.28 -15.04 -23.44
C SER A 184 16.12 -15.74 -22.08
N GLY A 185 16.31 -17.08 -22.04
CA GLY A 185 16.21 -17.89 -20.81
C GLY A 185 17.28 -17.62 -19.74
N ILE A 186 18.21 -16.68 -19.96
CA ILE A 186 19.18 -16.25 -18.93
C ILE A 186 18.65 -15.05 -18.12
N LEU A 187 17.61 -14.38 -18.59
CA LEU A 187 17.02 -13.17 -17.98
C LEU A 187 15.65 -13.41 -17.31
N GLN A 188 15.08 -14.60 -17.49
CA GLN A 188 13.90 -15.07 -16.77
C GLN A 188 14.23 -16.46 -16.21
N PRO A 189 14.02 -16.75 -14.92
CA PRO A 189 14.10 -18.12 -14.44
C PRO A 189 13.11 -18.98 -15.23
N ASP A 190 13.47 -20.22 -15.57
CA ASP A 190 12.57 -21.16 -16.25
C ASP A 190 11.22 -21.20 -15.50
N VAL A 191 10.21 -20.56 -16.09
CA VAL A 191 8.84 -20.59 -15.55
C VAL A 191 8.16 -21.78 -16.19
N ASN A 192 8.02 -22.87 -15.43
CA ASN A 192 7.13 -23.95 -15.85
C ASN A 192 5.68 -23.43 -15.82
N TYR A 193 4.90 -23.77 -16.84
CA TYR A 193 3.48 -23.44 -16.90
C TYR A 193 2.64 -24.70 -16.85
N LEU A 194 1.59 -24.69 -16.03
CA LEU A 194 0.57 -25.74 -15.96
C LEU A 194 -0.62 -25.35 -16.84
N GLY A 195 -1.02 -26.27 -17.73
CA GLY A 195 -2.21 -26.11 -18.57
C GLY A 195 -3.50 -26.41 -17.80
N VAL A 196 -4.43 -25.46 -17.82
CA VAL A 196 -5.78 -25.52 -17.27
C VAL A 196 -6.77 -25.50 -18.43
N SER A 197 -7.45 -26.63 -18.65
CA SER A 197 -8.52 -26.77 -19.64
C SER A 197 -9.86 -26.28 -19.08
N LYS A 198 -10.76 -25.79 -19.94
CA LYS A 198 -12.14 -25.39 -19.58
C LYS A 198 -12.18 -24.33 -18.47
N PHE A 199 -11.70 -23.13 -18.81
CA PHE A 199 -11.65 -21.97 -17.91
C PHE A 199 -12.50 -20.81 -18.45
N ASN A 200 -12.92 -19.91 -17.57
CA ASN A 200 -13.60 -18.66 -17.89
C ASN A 200 -12.85 -17.47 -17.27
N GLU A 201 -12.76 -16.35 -17.98
CA GLU A 201 -12.28 -15.09 -17.41
C GLU A 201 -13.43 -14.42 -16.64
N LYS A 202 -13.28 -14.28 -15.32
CA LYS A 202 -14.32 -13.70 -14.46
C LYS A 202 -14.21 -12.19 -14.34
N GLN A 203 -12.99 -11.69 -14.15
CA GLN A 203 -12.75 -10.27 -13.92
C GLN A 203 -11.29 -9.89 -14.20
N GLU A 204 -11.10 -8.77 -14.88
CA GLU A 204 -9.78 -8.20 -15.15
C GLU A 204 -9.42 -7.06 -14.18
N TYR A 205 -8.16 -7.03 -13.73
CA TYR A 205 -7.60 -5.99 -12.87
C TYR A 205 -6.33 -5.38 -13.49
N PRO A 206 -5.90 -4.18 -13.06
CA PRO A 206 -4.67 -3.56 -13.54
C PRO A 206 -3.40 -4.40 -13.37
N HIS A 207 -3.38 -5.36 -12.44
CA HIS A 207 -2.22 -6.17 -12.07
C HIS A 207 -2.41 -7.69 -12.28
N GLY A 208 -3.49 -8.13 -12.96
CA GLY A 208 -3.76 -9.54 -13.24
C GLY A 208 -5.23 -9.81 -13.53
N LYS A 209 -5.59 -11.09 -13.68
CA LYS A 209 -6.96 -11.52 -14.01
C LYS A 209 -7.45 -12.60 -13.03
N ILE A 210 -8.76 -12.68 -12.81
CA ILE A 210 -9.38 -13.82 -12.12
C ILE A 210 -9.88 -14.81 -13.16
N PHE A 211 -9.35 -16.03 -13.10
CA PHE A 211 -9.81 -17.16 -13.88
C PHE A 211 -10.68 -18.07 -13.02
N THR A 212 -11.79 -18.52 -13.58
CA THR A 212 -12.68 -19.51 -12.98
C THR A 212 -12.52 -20.83 -13.73
N PHE A 213 -12.25 -21.92 -13.03
CA PHE A 213 -12.15 -23.25 -13.63
C PHE A 213 -12.56 -24.33 -12.64
N TYR A 214 -12.88 -25.52 -13.15
CA TYR A 214 -13.29 -26.66 -12.31
C TYR A 214 -12.06 -27.35 -11.69
N SER A 215 -12.11 -27.56 -10.39
CA SER A 215 -11.12 -28.36 -9.66
C SER A 215 -11.66 -29.77 -9.45
N SER A 216 -10.94 -30.77 -9.94
CA SER A 216 -11.24 -32.18 -9.69
C SER A 216 -10.98 -32.59 -8.24
N ASP A 217 -10.04 -31.94 -7.55
CA ASP A 217 -9.63 -32.33 -6.19
C ASP A 217 -10.70 -32.01 -5.13
N ILE A 218 -11.57 -31.02 -5.41
CA ILE A 218 -12.66 -30.60 -4.51
C ILE A 218 -14.03 -30.61 -5.21
N GLU A 219 -14.09 -31.14 -6.43
CA GLU A 219 -15.29 -31.27 -7.27
C GLU A 219 -16.13 -29.99 -7.45
N LYS A 220 -15.49 -28.81 -7.41
CA LYS A 220 -16.16 -27.50 -7.47
C LYS A 220 -15.43 -26.51 -8.38
N LYS A 221 -16.13 -25.48 -8.84
CA LYS A 221 -15.50 -24.34 -9.53
C LYS A 221 -14.75 -23.46 -8.54
N ILE A 222 -13.53 -23.08 -8.91
CA ILE A 222 -12.70 -22.17 -8.12
C ILE A 222 -12.39 -20.91 -8.89
N ASP A 223 -12.28 -19.80 -8.16
CA ASP A 223 -11.78 -18.53 -8.68
C ASP A 223 -10.34 -18.35 -8.24
N LEU A 224 -9.44 -18.17 -9.21
CA LEU A 224 -8.03 -17.94 -8.96
C LEU A 224 -7.60 -16.62 -9.60
N PHE A 225 -7.17 -15.67 -8.77
CA PHE A 225 -6.48 -14.49 -9.26
C PHE A 225 -5.06 -14.88 -9.71
N VAL A 226 -4.66 -14.47 -10.91
CA VAL A 226 -3.32 -14.70 -11.46
C VAL A 226 -2.72 -13.36 -11.92
N PRO A 227 -1.55 -12.96 -11.40
CA PRO A 227 -0.90 -11.71 -11.75
C PRO A 227 -0.49 -11.62 -13.23
N GLU A 228 -0.42 -10.39 -13.72
CA GLU A 228 0.07 -10.13 -15.08
C GLU A 228 1.52 -10.63 -15.25
N GLY A 229 1.78 -11.42 -16.28
CA GLY A 229 3.06 -12.09 -16.52
C GLY A 229 3.23 -13.46 -15.84
N LYS A 230 2.20 -13.94 -15.11
CA LYS A 230 2.16 -15.29 -14.51
C LYS A 230 1.18 -16.24 -15.20
N TYR A 231 0.56 -15.82 -16.30
CA TYR A 231 -0.28 -16.66 -17.14
C TYR A 231 -0.06 -16.33 -18.62
N LYS A 232 -0.44 -17.26 -19.50
CA LYS A 232 -0.55 -17.10 -20.95
C LYS A 232 -1.77 -17.89 -21.44
N ILE A 233 -2.41 -17.45 -22.51
CA ILE A 233 -3.55 -18.16 -23.13
C ILE A 233 -3.10 -18.52 -24.55
N GLU A 234 -3.04 -19.81 -24.84
CA GLU A 234 -2.64 -20.36 -26.14
C GLU A 234 -3.66 -21.44 -26.51
N ASP A 235 -4.16 -21.45 -27.75
CA ASP A 235 -5.08 -22.46 -28.28
C ASP A 235 -6.30 -22.77 -27.38
N GLU A 236 -6.98 -21.74 -26.88
CA GLU A 236 -8.12 -21.85 -25.94
C GLU A 236 -7.81 -22.58 -24.62
N GLN A 237 -6.54 -22.72 -24.28
CA GLN A 237 -6.06 -23.30 -23.03
C GLN A 237 -5.32 -22.24 -22.20
N LEU A 238 -5.62 -22.21 -20.90
CA LEU A 238 -4.99 -21.28 -19.96
C LEU A 238 -3.75 -21.94 -19.38
N PHE A 239 -2.61 -21.28 -19.47
CA PHE A 239 -1.36 -21.74 -18.88
C PHE A 239 -0.98 -20.81 -17.74
N ILE A 240 -0.84 -21.35 -16.52
CA ILE A 240 -0.48 -20.59 -15.31
C ILE A 240 0.87 -21.04 -14.81
N ASP A 241 1.73 -20.11 -14.37
CA ASP A 241 2.99 -20.37 -13.68
C ASP A 241 2.79 -21.46 -12.60
N GLU A 242 3.52 -22.57 -12.72
CA GLU A 242 3.32 -23.80 -11.95
C GLU A 242 3.54 -23.58 -10.45
N GLU A 243 4.54 -22.78 -10.07
CA GLU A 243 4.83 -22.46 -8.67
C GLU A 243 3.70 -21.61 -8.07
N TYR A 244 3.23 -20.61 -8.81
CA TYR A 244 2.12 -19.75 -8.41
C TYR A 244 0.80 -20.52 -8.33
N TYR A 245 0.48 -21.31 -9.35
CA TYR A 245 -0.69 -22.17 -9.39
C TYR A 245 -0.67 -23.11 -8.20
N SER A 246 0.42 -23.85 -8.00
CA SER A 246 0.54 -24.82 -6.91
C SER A 246 0.44 -24.15 -5.53
N ASP A 247 0.98 -22.96 -5.31
CA ASP A 247 0.85 -22.27 -4.02
C ASP A 247 -0.60 -21.86 -3.74
N LYS A 248 -1.25 -21.22 -4.70
CA LYS A 248 -2.60 -20.68 -4.52
C LYS A 248 -3.70 -21.72 -4.61
N TYR A 249 -3.61 -22.63 -5.57
CA TYR A 249 -4.54 -23.74 -5.74
C TYR A 249 -4.54 -24.66 -4.53
N ASN A 250 -3.36 -25.07 -4.03
CA ASN A 250 -3.29 -25.90 -2.82
C ASN A 250 -3.87 -25.19 -1.60
N THR A 251 -3.70 -23.88 -1.47
CA THR A 251 -4.33 -23.11 -0.38
C THR A 251 -5.86 -23.17 -0.45
N ILE A 252 -6.43 -23.13 -1.66
CA ILE A 252 -7.88 -23.24 -1.89
C ILE A 252 -8.36 -24.65 -1.56
N VAL A 253 -7.67 -25.68 -2.08
CA VAL A 253 -7.99 -27.09 -1.83
C VAL A 253 -7.87 -27.43 -0.35
N GLU A 254 -6.80 -27.00 0.33
CA GLU A 254 -6.62 -27.21 1.77
C GLU A 254 -7.70 -26.53 2.59
N ARG A 255 -8.11 -25.31 2.22
CA ARG A 255 -9.20 -24.61 2.89
C ARG A 255 -10.52 -25.34 2.74
N GLU A 256 -10.85 -25.82 1.55
CA GLU A 256 -12.09 -26.58 1.31
C GLU A 256 -12.05 -27.96 1.99
N ASN A 257 -10.91 -28.66 1.96
CA ASN A 257 -10.73 -29.93 2.67
C ASN A 257 -10.87 -29.74 4.19
N PHE A 258 -10.31 -28.66 4.76
CA PHE A 258 -10.48 -28.33 6.17
C PHE A 258 -11.95 -28.05 6.51
N ARG A 259 -12.69 -27.38 5.62
CA ARG A 259 -14.12 -27.10 5.79
C ARG A 259 -14.97 -28.37 5.73
N ASN A 260 -14.60 -29.33 4.88
CA ASN A 260 -15.35 -30.57 4.67
C ASN A 260 -14.85 -31.72 5.56
N GLU A 261 -13.87 -31.46 6.44
CA GLU A 261 -13.37 -32.41 7.40
C GLU A 261 -14.50 -32.86 8.35
N LYS A 262 -14.62 -34.18 8.56
CA LYS A 262 -15.52 -34.72 9.58
C LYS A 262 -14.88 -34.56 10.95
N ILE A 263 -15.54 -33.81 11.82
CA ILE A 263 -15.08 -33.54 13.18
C ILE A 263 -15.99 -34.23 14.20
N GLU A 264 -15.42 -34.61 15.34
CA GLU A 264 -16.21 -35.02 16.50
C GLU A 264 -16.89 -33.80 17.12
N ILE A 265 -18.17 -33.94 17.45
CA ILE A 265 -18.93 -32.85 18.08
C ILE A 265 -18.54 -32.78 19.57
N PRO A 266 -18.04 -31.63 20.07
CA PRO A 266 -17.50 -31.53 21.42
C PRO A 266 -18.56 -31.43 22.54
N GLY A 267 -19.85 -31.52 22.20
CA GLY A 267 -20.98 -31.34 23.12
C GLY A 267 -21.52 -32.65 23.70
N ILE A 268 -22.23 -32.56 24.82
CA ILE A 268 -22.90 -33.71 25.44
C ILE A 268 -24.13 -34.08 24.60
N ALA A 269 -24.16 -35.29 24.06
CA ALA A 269 -25.20 -35.78 23.14
C ALA A 269 -26.32 -36.53 23.86
N VAL A 270 -27.58 -36.17 23.58
CA VAL A 270 -28.79 -36.85 24.08
C VAL A 270 -29.80 -37.03 22.95
N LYS A 271 -30.32 -38.24 22.75
CA LYS A 271 -31.40 -38.48 21.77
C LYS A 271 -32.63 -37.66 22.10
N SER A 272 -33.23 -37.01 21.10
CA SER A 272 -34.41 -36.15 21.24
C SER A 272 -35.36 -36.31 20.06
N THR A 273 -36.65 -36.24 20.35
CA THR A 273 -37.76 -36.18 19.37
C THR A 273 -38.49 -34.83 19.44
N ASP A 274 -37.90 -33.84 20.11
CA ASP A 274 -38.51 -32.54 20.30
C ASP A 274 -38.55 -31.75 18.98
N TYR A 275 -39.52 -30.83 18.86
CA TYR A 275 -39.53 -29.89 17.74
C TYR A 275 -38.43 -28.84 17.91
N PHE A 276 -37.69 -28.56 16.84
CA PHE A 276 -36.59 -27.60 16.89
C PHE A 276 -36.49 -26.79 15.60
N THR A 277 -35.79 -25.67 15.69
CA THR A 277 -35.40 -24.88 14.51
C THR A 277 -34.01 -25.32 14.11
N ASP A 278 -33.87 -25.79 12.88
CA ASP A 278 -32.59 -26.11 12.26
C ASP A 278 -32.14 -24.94 11.37
N TYR A 279 -30.83 -24.75 11.23
CA TYR A 279 -30.24 -23.80 10.28
C TYR A 279 -29.62 -24.58 9.14
N VAL A 280 -30.38 -24.70 8.05
CA VAL A 280 -30.01 -25.52 6.89
C VAL A 280 -29.25 -24.66 5.88
N LYS A 281 -28.17 -25.23 5.36
CA LYS A 281 -27.45 -24.73 4.19
C LYS A 281 -27.99 -25.41 2.95
N GLU A 282 -28.45 -24.61 2.00
CA GLU A 282 -28.88 -25.08 0.68
C GLU A 282 -27.92 -24.51 -0.36
N ASP A 283 -27.17 -25.42 -0.99
CA ASP A 283 -26.41 -25.11 -2.19
C ASP A 283 -27.38 -24.93 -3.36
N LYS A 284 -27.29 -23.77 -4.01
CA LYS A 284 -28.09 -23.40 -5.16
C LYS A 284 -27.18 -23.03 -6.30
N VAL A 285 -27.66 -23.21 -7.52
CA VAL A 285 -26.99 -22.75 -8.72
C VAL A 285 -27.85 -21.70 -9.38
N TYR A 286 -27.24 -20.64 -9.91
CA TYR A 286 -27.96 -19.74 -10.80
C TYR A 286 -27.31 -19.60 -12.17
N LEU A 287 -28.18 -19.43 -13.16
CA LEU A 287 -27.86 -19.17 -14.55
C LEU A 287 -28.29 -17.75 -14.94
N MET A 288 -27.57 -17.16 -15.87
CA MET A 288 -27.97 -15.92 -16.54
C MET A 288 -28.64 -16.28 -17.86
N HIS A 289 -29.84 -15.76 -18.11
CA HIS A 289 -30.54 -15.91 -19.38
C HIS A 289 -30.81 -14.53 -19.97
N GLN A 290 -30.34 -14.30 -21.20
CA GLN A 290 -30.62 -13.06 -21.92
C GLN A 290 -32.03 -13.11 -22.51
N TRP A 291 -32.84 -12.10 -22.19
CA TRP A 291 -34.18 -11.93 -22.74
C TRP A 291 -34.20 -10.77 -23.74
N ASP A 292 -34.00 -11.11 -25.01
CA ASP A 292 -33.78 -10.15 -26.11
C ASP A 292 -34.89 -9.11 -26.26
N GLU A 293 -36.16 -9.52 -26.10
CA GLU A 293 -37.33 -8.63 -26.25
C GLU A 293 -37.32 -7.43 -25.30
N PHE A 294 -36.65 -7.56 -24.15
CA PHE A 294 -36.57 -6.52 -23.12
C PHE A 294 -35.15 -6.03 -22.87
N ASP A 295 -34.18 -6.50 -23.68
CA ASP A 295 -32.74 -6.31 -23.49
C ASP A 295 -32.32 -6.49 -22.01
N LYS A 296 -32.71 -7.65 -21.45
CA LYS A 296 -32.58 -7.90 -20.02
C LYS A 296 -32.05 -9.27 -19.69
N GLU A 297 -31.00 -9.31 -18.88
CA GLU A 297 -30.54 -10.53 -18.25
C GLU A 297 -31.40 -10.92 -17.04
N LEU A 298 -31.89 -12.15 -17.05
CA LEU A 298 -32.65 -12.78 -15.96
C LEU A 298 -31.79 -13.79 -15.22
N LYS A 299 -31.93 -13.82 -13.89
CA LYS A 299 -31.30 -14.83 -13.02
C LYS A 299 -32.26 -15.96 -12.74
N LEU A 300 -31.90 -17.17 -13.15
CA LEU A 300 -32.67 -18.39 -12.90
C LEU A 300 -31.99 -19.16 -11.78
N TYR A 301 -32.69 -19.41 -10.68
CA TYR A 301 -32.16 -20.10 -9.51
C TYR A 301 -32.66 -21.53 -9.46
N PHE A 302 -31.76 -22.47 -9.20
CA PHE A 302 -32.01 -23.91 -9.13
C PHE A 302 -31.47 -24.47 -7.82
N ASP A 303 -32.24 -25.34 -7.19
CA ASP A 303 -31.83 -26.08 -5.99
C ASP A 303 -30.96 -27.28 -6.39
N SER A 304 -30.09 -27.74 -5.48
CA SER A 304 -29.15 -28.84 -5.75
C SER A 304 -29.83 -30.16 -6.14
N ASN A 305 -31.06 -30.40 -5.70
CA ASN A 305 -31.87 -31.55 -6.08
C ASN A 305 -32.56 -31.41 -7.45
N GLU A 306 -32.61 -30.21 -8.03
CA GLU A 306 -33.21 -29.94 -9.34
C GLU A 306 -32.20 -30.11 -10.49
N ILE A 307 -30.92 -30.31 -10.18
CA ILE A 307 -29.81 -30.29 -11.16
C ILE A 307 -28.85 -31.47 -10.97
N GLN A 308 -28.06 -31.78 -11.99
CA GLN A 308 -26.97 -32.76 -11.91
C GLN A 308 -25.66 -32.13 -12.35
N MET A 309 -24.59 -32.34 -11.58
CA MET A 309 -23.27 -31.78 -11.85
C MET A 309 -22.32 -32.90 -12.29
N ARG A 310 -21.66 -32.75 -13.45
CA ARG A 310 -20.61 -33.69 -13.91
C ARG A 310 -19.52 -32.91 -14.64
N ASP A 311 -18.27 -33.08 -14.21
CA ASP A 311 -17.08 -32.48 -14.83
C ASP A 311 -17.19 -30.96 -15.10
N GLY A 312 -17.78 -30.23 -14.15
CA GLY A 312 -17.99 -28.79 -14.26
C GLY A 312 -19.11 -28.35 -15.21
N VAL A 313 -19.92 -29.28 -15.71
CA VAL A 313 -21.14 -29.02 -16.52
C VAL A 313 -22.39 -29.27 -15.67
N CYS A 314 -23.29 -28.29 -15.67
CA CYS A 314 -24.59 -28.37 -15.01
C CYS A 314 -25.64 -28.89 -15.99
N TYR A 315 -26.31 -29.99 -15.62
CA TYR A 315 -27.38 -30.62 -16.39
C TYR A 315 -28.72 -30.32 -15.72
N ILE A 316 -29.60 -29.63 -16.43
CA ILE A 316 -30.90 -29.21 -15.93
C ILE A 316 -32.00 -29.82 -16.81
N PRO A 317 -33.00 -30.52 -16.23
CA PRO A 317 -34.17 -30.94 -16.99
C PRO A 317 -34.85 -29.74 -17.67
N GLU A 318 -35.18 -29.86 -18.96
CA GLU A 318 -35.74 -28.76 -19.75
C GLU A 318 -37.04 -28.19 -19.15
N SER A 319 -37.89 -29.03 -18.55
CA SER A 319 -39.11 -28.60 -17.87
C SER A 319 -38.83 -27.66 -16.70
N ILE A 320 -37.88 -28.01 -15.84
CA ILE A 320 -37.47 -27.19 -14.68
C ILE A 320 -36.88 -25.87 -15.17
N TYR A 321 -36.03 -25.90 -16.20
CA TYR A 321 -35.47 -24.69 -16.78
C TYR A 321 -36.56 -23.73 -17.29
N ASN A 322 -37.52 -24.25 -18.06
CA ASN A 322 -38.62 -23.46 -18.60
C ASN A 322 -39.54 -22.90 -17.52
N ASP A 323 -39.79 -23.66 -16.45
CA ASP A 323 -40.57 -23.20 -15.30
C ASP A 323 -39.87 -22.04 -14.56
N LYS A 324 -38.57 -22.16 -14.24
CA LYS A 324 -37.81 -21.07 -13.61
C LYS A 324 -37.72 -19.84 -14.52
N LEU A 325 -37.58 -20.05 -15.83
CA LEU A 325 -37.58 -18.96 -16.82
C LEU A 325 -38.92 -18.23 -16.84
N TYR A 326 -40.03 -18.96 -16.83
CA TYR A 326 -41.38 -18.40 -16.76
C TYR A 326 -41.56 -17.56 -15.49
N GLU A 327 -41.14 -18.09 -14.33
CA GLU A 327 -41.20 -17.38 -13.05
C GLU A 327 -40.38 -16.08 -13.07
N ALA A 328 -39.15 -16.13 -13.57
CA ALA A 328 -38.28 -14.97 -13.67
C ALA A 328 -38.87 -13.88 -14.59
N LYS A 329 -39.41 -14.28 -15.76
CA LYS A 329 -40.13 -13.39 -16.67
C LYS A 329 -41.34 -12.76 -15.99
N SER A 330 -42.18 -13.56 -15.33
CA SER A 330 -43.36 -13.10 -14.60
C SER A 330 -43.03 -12.11 -13.47
N GLN A 331 -41.96 -12.36 -12.72
CA GLN A 331 -41.50 -11.45 -11.65
C GLN A 331 -40.98 -10.13 -12.21
N PHE A 332 -40.21 -10.15 -13.31
CA PHE A 332 -39.75 -8.95 -13.98
C PHE A 332 -40.92 -8.12 -14.52
N LEU A 333 -41.87 -8.74 -15.22
CA LEU A 333 -43.05 -8.09 -15.77
C LEU A 333 -43.96 -7.51 -14.68
N SER A 334 -44.11 -8.22 -13.56
CA SER A 334 -44.84 -7.70 -12.39
C SER A 334 -44.25 -6.40 -11.84
N LYS A 335 -42.94 -6.21 -11.93
CA LYS A 335 -42.26 -4.95 -11.53
C LYS A 335 -42.35 -3.90 -12.62
N LYS A 336 -42.12 -4.29 -13.89
CA LYS A 336 -42.16 -3.37 -15.04
C LYS A 336 -43.55 -2.75 -15.23
N PHE A 337 -44.60 -3.52 -14.98
CA PHE A 337 -46.00 -3.10 -15.10
C PHE A 337 -46.70 -3.01 -13.74
N ALA A 338 -45.94 -2.57 -12.71
CA ALA A 338 -46.46 -2.45 -11.35
C ALA A 338 -47.68 -1.51 -11.26
N GLU A 339 -47.70 -0.43 -12.05
CA GLU A 339 -48.84 0.50 -12.12
C GLU A 339 -50.10 -0.17 -12.67
N ILE A 340 -49.98 -0.93 -13.76
CA ILE A 340 -51.10 -1.69 -14.35
C ILE A 340 -51.63 -2.71 -13.35
N LYS A 341 -50.72 -3.44 -12.69
CA LYS A 341 -51.08 -4.41 -11.65
C LYS A 341 -51.78 -3.74 -10.46
N LYS A 342 -51.36 -2.53 -10.09
CA LYS A 342 -51.98 -1.73 -9.03
C LYS A 342 -53.37 -1.26 -9.45
N SER A 343 -53.56 -0.77 -10.68
CA SER A 343 -54.89 -0.40 -11.19
C SER A 343 -55.86 -1.58 -11.21
N MET A 344 -55.40 -2.77 -11.63
CA MET A 344 -56.20 -4.00 -11.57
C MET A 344 -56.56 -4.39 -10.11
N GLN A 345 -55.65 -4.16 -9.17
CA GLN A 345 -55.91 -4.38 -7.75
C GLN A 345 -56.99 -3.42 -7.24
N GLU A 346 -56.88 -2.13 -7.56
CA GLU A 346 -57.84 -1.09 -7.18
C GLU A 346 -59.23 -1.35 -7.78
N GLU A 347 -59.29 -1.82 -9.02
CA GLU A 347 -60.53 -2.24 -9.69
C GLU A 347 -61.14 -3.46 -9.00
N ASN A 348 -60.34 -4.50 -8.72
CA ASN A 348 -60.81 -5.68 -8.00
C ASN A 348 -61.27 -5.40 -6.55
N ILE A 349 -60.66 -4.42 -5.87
CA ILE A 349 -61.10 -3.94 -4.55
C ILE A 349 -62.48 -3.28 -4.67
N LYS A 350 -62.69 -2.42 -5.66
CA LYS A 350 -63.96 -1.74 -5.93
C LYS A 350 -65.06 -2.72 -6.35
N GLU A 351 -64.78 -3.66 -7.26
CA GLU A 351 -65.71 -4.72 -7.68
C GLU A 351 -66.16 -5.62 -6.53
N SER A 352 -65.28 -5.83 -5.54
CA SER A 352 -65.57 -6.60 -4.34
C SER A 352 -66.32 -5.80 -3.27
N GLY A 353 -66.66 -4.53 -3.54
CA GLY A 353 -67.44 -3.66 -2.65
C GLY A 353 -66.65 -2.98 -1.53
N PHE A 354 -65.31 -3.04 -1.57
CA PHE A 354 -64.43 -2.44 -0.56
C PHE A 354 -63.92 -1.05 -0.98
N ASP A 355 -63.54 -0.23 0.00
CA ASP A 355 -62.99 1.12 -0.19
C ASP A 355 -61.77 1.33 0.71
N ILE A 356 -60.65 1.68 0.09
CA ILE A 356 -59.35 1.91 0.75
C ILE A 356 -58.88 3.37 0.64
N SER A 357 -59.78 4.29 0.30
CA SER A 357 -59.48 5.72 0.20
C SER A 357 -59.07 6.27 1.57
N LYS A 358 -58.00 7.09 1.59
CA LYS A 358 -57.42 7.66 2.82
C LYS A 358 -57.38 9.19 2.75
N GLU A 359 -57.48 9.82 3.91
CA GLU A 359 -57.26 11.26 4.12
C GLU A 359 -56.16 11.45 5.18
N ILE A 360 -55.53 12.63 5.20
CA ILE A 360 -54.42 12.95 6.11
C ILE A 360 -54.95 13.88 7.20
N ASP A 361 -54.72 13.53 8.46
CA ASP A 361 -55.10 14.38 9.57
C ASP A 361 -54.15 15.58 9.75
N GLN A 362 -54.50 16.48 10.66
CA GLN A 362 -53.70 17.67 10.99
C GLN A 362 -52.29 17.39 11.55
N ASN A 363 -51.97 16.12 11.88
CA ASN A 363 -50.66 15.68 12.35
C ASN A 363 -49.84 14.96 11.26
N GLY A 364 -50.39 14.79 10.05
CA GLY A 364 -49.74 14.07 8.97
C GLY A 364 -49.98 12.56 8.98
N GLU A 365 -50.92 12.06 9.79
CA GLU A 365 -51.27 10.63 9.85
C GLU A 365 -52.42 10.29 8.90
N GLU A 366 -52.24 9.22 8.11
CA GLU A 366 -53.25 8.74 7.16
C GLU A 366 -54.34 7.93 7.89
N PHE A 367 -55.61 8.27 7.67
CA PHE A 367 -56.77 7.48 8.12
C PHE A 367 -57.70 7.11 6.96
N TYR A 368 -58.38 5.97 7.07
CA TYR A 368 -59.32 5.52 6.03
C TYR A 368 -60.64 6.30 6.10
N LEU A 369 -61.13 6.77 4.95
CA LEU A 369 -62.39 7.50 4.82
C LEU A 369 -63.61 6.63 5.18
N ASN A 370 -63.54 5.33 4.89
CA ASN A 370 -64.60 4.35 5.17
C ASN A 370 -64.02 3.11 5.88
N PRO A 371 -63.72 3.17 7.20
CA PRO A 371 -63.08 2.08 7.94
C PRO A 371 -63.83 0.75 7.87
N ASP A 372 -65.17 0.80 7.87
CA ASP A 372 -66.03 -0.40 7.80
C ASP A 372 -66.03 -1.09 6.43
N LYS A 373 -65.48 -0.42 5.40
CA LYS A 373 -65.35 -0.94 4.04
C LYS A 373 -63.91 -1.31 3.68
N VAL A 374 -63.00 -1.34 4.66
CA VAL A 374 -61.62 -1.79 4.44
C VAL A 374 -61.59 -3.32 4.40
N PRO A 375 -60.94 -3.96 3.41
CA PRO A 375 -60.89 -5.41 3.32
C PRO A 375 -60.15 -6.03 4.50
N SER A 376 -60.67 -7.14 5.03
CA SER A 376 -59.95 -7.94 6.02
C SER A 376 -58.68 -8.56 5.42
N LYS A 377 -57.82 -9.12 6.26
CA LYS A 377 -56.60 -9.81 5.80
C LYS A 377 -56.90 -10.97 4.83
N ASP A 378 -58.01 -11.68 5.04
CA ASP A 378 -58.42 -12.79 4.18
C ASP A 378 -59.07 -12.31 2.88
N ASP A 379 -59.81 -11.21 2.92
CA ASP A 379 -60.39 -10.59 1.72
C ASP A 379 -59.30 -10.02 0.83
N LEU A 380 -58.32 -9.33 1.41
CA LEU A 380 -57.14 -8.82 0.70
C LEU A 380 -56.37 -9.98 0.03
N LYS A 381 -56.27 -11.13 0.70
CA LYS A 381 -55.64 -12.33 0.13
C LYS A 381 -56.39 -12.84 -1.10
N LYS A 382 -57.72 -12.93 -1.05
CA LYS A 382 -58.55 -13.34 -2.20
C LYS A 382 -58.44 -12.35 -3.36
N ILE A 383 -58.49 -11.06 -3.07
CA ILE A 383 -58.33 -9.97 -4.05
C ILE A 383 -56.95 -10.02 -4.70
N ASN A 384 -55.89 -10.24 -3.93
CA ASN A 384 -54.52 -10.35 -4.45
C ASN A 384 -54.34 -11.58 -5.35
N ILE A 385 -55.01 -12.69 -5.03
CA ILE A 385 -55.04 -13.88 -5.89
C ILE A 385 -55.75 -13.57 -7.21
N LYS A 386 -56.97 -12.99 -7.16
CA LYS A 386 -57.73 -12.59 -8.36
C LYS A 386 -56.92 -11.62 -9.24
N THR A 387 -56.36 -10.58 -8.64
CA THR A 387 -55.48 -9.59 -9.29
C THR A 387 -54.28 -10.25 -9.96
N SER A 388 -53.67 -11.27 -9.33
CA SER A 388 -52.54 -11.99 -9.93
C SER A 388 -52.96 -12.85 -11.12
N VAL A 389 -54.17 -13.43 -11.09
CA VAL A 389 -54.75 -14.19 -12.21
C VAL A 389 -55.05 -13.25 -13.38
N ASP A 390 -55.74 -12.14 -13.14
CA ASP A 390 -56.10 -11.15 -14.16
C ASP A 390 -54.85 -10.55 -14.81
N PHE A 391 -53.85 -10.22 -13.99
CA PHE A 391 -52.57 -9.72 -14.48
C PHE A 391 -51.83 -10.75 -15.34
N ASN A 392 -51.79 -12.03 -14.95
CA ASN A 392 -51.19 -13.08 -15.77
C ASN A 392 -51.94 -13.28 -17.09
N ASN A 393 -53.28 -13.21 -17.09
CA ASN A 393 -54.08 -13.26 -18.31
C ASN A 393 -53.76 -12.10 -19.25
N TYR A 394 -53.62 -10.88 -18.72
CA TYR A 394 -53.16 -9.72 -19.47
C TYR A 394 -51.79 -9.94 -20.12
N LEU A 395 -50.83 -10.50 -19.37
CA LEU A 395 -49.49 -10.78 -19.90
C LEU A 395 -49.52 -11.81 -21.04
N VAL A 396 -50.39 -12.83 -20.94
CA VAL A 396 -50.59 -13.83 -22.00
C VAL A 396 -51.27 -13.21 -23.23
N GLU A 397 -52.31 -12.40 -23.05
CA GLU A 397 -53.03 -11.73 -24.15
C GLU A 397 -52.10 -10.80 -24.94
N LYS A 398 -51.24 -10.06 -24.24
CA LYS A 398 -50.23 -9.18 -24.85
C LYS A 398 -49.00 -9.93 -25.38
N LYS A 399 -49.00 -11.27 -25.29
CA LYS A 399 -47.91 -12.15 -25.75
C LYS A 399 -46.57 -11.91 -25.06
N TYR A 400 -46.57 -11.38 -23.84
CA TYR A 400 -45.35 -11.20 -23.05
C TYR A 400 -44.84 -12.51 -22.43
N ILE A 401 -45.75 -13.46 -22.17
CA ILE A 401 -45.43 -14.82 -21.68
C ILE A 401 -46.37 -15.85 -22.33
N PRO A 402 -45.92 -17.12 -22.50
CA PRO A 402 -46.77 -18.18 -23.03
C PRO A 402 -47.88 -18.57 -22.04
N LYS A 403 -49.01 -19.08 -22.56
CA LYS A 403 -50.07 -19.61 -21.70
C LYS A 403 -49.59 -20.91 -21.03
N LYS A 404 -49.55 -20.95 -19.70
CA LYS A 404 -49.25 -22.18 -18.95
C LYS A 404 -50.45 -23.14 -19.02
N GLU A 405 -50.20 -24.41 -19.35
CA GLU A 405 -51.23 -25.44 -19.27
C GLU A 405 -51.65 -25.59 -17.80
N SER A 406 -52.94 -25.42 -17.51
CA SER A 406 -53.47 -25.61 -16.16
C SER A 406 -54.12 -26.98 -16.07
N PHE A 407 -53.72 -27.75 -15.07
CA PHE A 407 -54.44 -28.96 -14.69
C PHE A 407 -55.78 -28.57 -14.08
N LYS A 408 -56.85 -29.16 -14.61
CA LYS A 408 -58.20 -29.08 -14.05
C LYS A 408 -58.68 -30.49 -13.79
N ILE A 409 -59.26 -30.70 -12.63
CA ILE A 409 -59.97 -31.95 -12.32
C ILE A 409 -61.31 -31.87 -13.05
N SER A 410 -61.48 -32.74 -14.03
CA SER A 410 -62.65 -32.83 -14.89
C SER A 410 -63.79 -33.52 -14.16
N ASP A 411 -63.44 -34.52 -13.36
CA ASP A 411 -64.35 -35.33 -12.57
C ASP A 411 -63.88 -35.42 -11.11
N TRP A 412 -64.70 -34.88 -10.21
CA TRP A 412 -64.44 -34.83 -8.77
C TRP A 412 -64.97 -36.04 -7.99
N GLU A 413 -65.70 -36.93 -8.66
CA GLU A 413 -66.33 -38.10 -8.03
C GLU A 413 -65.52 -39.38 -8.25
N THR A 414 -64.80 -39.48 -9.37
CA THR A 414 -64.07 -40.71 -9.74
C THR A 414 -62.74 -40.87 -8.98
N LYS A 415 -62.69 -41.87 -8.08
CA LYS A 415 -61.50 -42.24 -7.30
C LYS A 415 -60.91 -43.57 -7.73
N LYS A 416 -59.58 -43.69 -7.66
CA LYS A 416 -58.80 -44.89 -7.92
C LYS A 416 -58.16 -45.38 -6.63
N SER A 417 -58.24 -46.68 -6.35
CA SER A 417 -57.49 -47.32 -5.27
C SER A 417 -56.02 -47.48 -5.65
N ILE A 418 -55.12 -47.04 -4.78
CA ILE A 418 -53.67 -47.12 -4.98
C ILE A 418 -52.98 -47.74 -3.76
N LYS A 419 -51.97 -48.58 -4.03
CA LYS A 419 -51.08 -49.11 -3.00
C LYS A 419 -50.11 -48.02 -2.57
N ALA A 420 -50.37 -47.42 -1.41
CA ALA A 420 -49.56 -46.35 -0.90
C ALA A 420 -49.48 -46.33 0.63
N GLU A 421 -48.33 -45.90 1.16
CA GLU A 421 -48.07 -45.74 2.59
C GLU A 421 -48.00 -44.26 2.96
N VAL A 422 -48.62 -43.84 4.07
CA VAL A 422 -48.51 -42.46 4.57
C VAL A 422 -47.22 -42.31 5.37
N LEU A 423 -46.29 -41.49 4.87
CA LEU A 423 -45.01 -41.23 5.52
C LEU A 423 -45.05 -40.01 6.45
N ALA A 424 -45.85 -39.00 6.11
CA ALA A 424 -46.00 -37.77 6.89
C ALA A 424 -47.34 -37.10 6.62
N GLU A 425 -47.77 -36.21 7.51
CA GLU A 425 -48.99 -35.43 7.36
C GLU A 425 -48.82 -33.95 7.70
N SER A 426 -49.62 -33.11 7.04
CA SER A 426 -49.75 -31.68 7.30
C SER A 426 -51.23 -31.30 7.35
N GLU A 427 -51.54 -30.07 7.76
CA GLU A 427 -52.93 -29.56 7.78
C GLU A 427 -53.65 -29.64 6.43
N LYS A 428 -52.91 -29.67 5.31
CA LYS A 428 -53.49 -29.55 3.95
C LYS A 428 -53.19 -30.71 3.02
N ALA A 429 -52.27 -31.61 3.39
CA ALA A 429 -51.78 -32.67 2.54
C ALA A 429 -51.16 -33.81 3.35
N LYS A 430 -51.06 -35.00 2.75
CA LYS A 430 -50.32 -36.16 3.27
C LYS A 430 -49.23 -36.58 2.28
N LEU A 431 -48.06 -36.96 2.79
CA LEU A 431 -46.95 -37.50 1.99
C LEU A 431 -47.17 -38.99 1.81
N LEU A 432 -47.41 -39.42 0.58
CA LEU A 432 -47.66 -40.82 0.23
C LEU A 432 -46.43 -41.43 -0.45
N LYS A 433 -46.05 -42.63 -0.05
CA LYS A 433 -45.13 -43.52 -0.79
C LYS A 433 -45.97 -44.43 -1.66
N ILE A 434 -46.00 -44.14 -2.96
CA ILE A 434 -46.85 -44.78 -3.95
C ILE A 434 -46.04 -45.84 -4.70
N ASN A 435 -46.59 -47.05 -4.82
CA ASN A 435 -46.04 -48.09 -5.67
C ASN A 435 -46.87 -48.18 -6.97
N ASP A 436 -46.34 -47.63 -8.08
CA ASP A 436 -46.98 -47.65 -9.40
C ASP A 436 -46.16 -48.52 -10.35
N GLU A 437 -46.81 -49.44 -11.06
CA GLU A 437 -46.17 -50.41 -11.95
C GLU A 437 -45.39 -49.78 -13.11
N ARG A 438 -45.65 -48.51 -13.44
CA ARG A 438 -44.91 -47.76 -14.46
C ARG A 438 -43.55 -47.26 -13.98
N MET A 439 -43.27 -47.37 -12.68
CA MET A 439 -42.03 -46.90 -12.06
C MET A 439 -41.20 -48.09 -11.53
N PRO A 440 -39.86 -48.04 -11.65
CA PRO A 440 -39.00 -49.10 -11.14
C PRO A 440 -38.89 -49.11 -9.61
N GLU A 441 -39.13 -47.98 -8.94
CA GLU A 441 -39.07 -47.83 -7.49
C GLU A 441 -40.28 -47.03 -6.96
N PRO A 442 -40.72 -47.25 -5.71
CA PRO A 442 -41.82 -46.47 -5.11
C PRO A 442 -41.49 -44.98 -5.00
N VAL A 443 -42.43 -44.12 -5.37
CA VAL A 443 -42.25 -42.65 -5.41
C VAL A 443 -42.92 -41.98 -4.22
N GLN A 444 -42.31 -40.91 -3.69
CA GLN A 444 -42.88 -40.13 -2.58
C GLN A 444 -43.52 -38.84 -3.11
N VAL A 445 -44.82 -38.64 -2.84
CA VAL A 445 -45.59 -37.51 -3.37
C VAL A 445 -46.47 -36.89 -2.29
N TRP A 446 -46.40 -35.56 -2.15
CA TRP A 446 -47.37 -34.83 -1.34
C TRP A 446 -48.70 -34.74 -2.08
N VAL A 447 -49.74 -35.31 -1.46
CA VAL A 447 -51.10 -35.34 -2.00
C VAL A 447 -52.00 -34.49 -1.12
N GLY A 448 -52.67 -33.51 -1.73
CA GLY A 448 -53.58 -32.62 -1.01
C GLY A 448 -54.76 -33.39 -0.43
N ASN A 449 -55.19 -33.03 0.79
CA ASN A 449 -56.29 -33.72 1.48
C ASN A 449 -57.57 -33.74 0.61
N PHE A 450 -57.81 -32.69 -0.17
CA PHE A 450 -58.94 -32.64 -1.11
C PHE A 450 -59.02 -33.83 -2.10
N ALA A 451 -57.91 -34.51 -2.36
CA ALA A 451 -57.83 -35.62 -3.31
C ALA A 451 -57.96 -37.01 -2.68
N ILE A 452 -57.79 -37.14 -1.36
CA ILE A 452 -57.61 -38.44 -0.64
C ILE A 452 -58.41 -38.55 0.66
N VAL A 453 -59.05 -37.48 1.10
CA VAL A 453 -59.75 -37.38 2.37
C VAL A 453 -61.23 -37.08 2.11
N ASP A 454 -62.11 -37.60 2.98
CA ASP A 454 -63.53 -37.30 2.93
C ASP A 454 -63.82 -35.85 3.34
N LYS A 455 -64.76 -35.19 2.64
CA LYS A 455 -65.05 -33.76 2.84
C LYS A 455 -65.70 -33.46 4.19
N GLU A 456 -66.40 -34.41 4.79
CA GLU A 456 -67.13 -34.22 6.04
C GLU A 456 -66.34 -34.73 7.26
N SER A 457 -65.70 -35.90 7.16
CA SER A 457 -64.96 -36.47 8.30
C SER A 457 -63.50 -36.03 8.38
N ASN A 458 -62.94 -35.50 7.30
CA ASN A 458 -61.52 -35.19 7.15
C ASN A 458 -60.59 -36.41 7.39
N ASP A 459 -61.13 -37.62 7.28
CA ASP A 459 -60.39 -38.88 7.37
C ASP A 459 -59.95 -39.40 5.99
N LEU A 460 -58.82 -40.12 5.97
CA LEU A 460 -58.28 -40.74 4.77
C LEU A 460 -59.23 -41.82 4.24
N VAL A 461 -59.61 -41.71 2.97
CA VAL A 461 -60.52 -42.68 2.33
C VAL A 461 -59.71 -43.90 1.89
N LYS A 462 -60.09 -45.07 2.39
CA LYS A 462 -59.49 -46.37 2.02
C LYS A 462 -60.57 -47.30 1.47
N ASP A 463 -60.18 -48.20 0.59
CA ASP A 463 -61.06 -49.26 0.11
C ASP A 463 -61.10 -50.48 1.04
N GLU A 464 -61.86 -51.51 0.66
CA GLU A 464 -62.05 -52.74 1.44
C GLU A 464 -60.76 -53.54 1.67
N ASN A 465 -59.72 -53.29 0.86
CA ASN A 465 -58.41 -53.93 0.96
C ASN A 465 -57.39 -53.08 1.75
N GLY A 466 -57.80 -51.89 2.19
CA GLY A 466 -56.94 -50.94 2.91
C GLY A 466 -56.09 -50.04 2.00
N ASP A 467 -56.30 -50.09 0.68
CA ASP A 467 -55.61 -49.23 -0.29
C ASP A 467 -56.19 -47.82 -0.26
N ILE A 468 -55.35 -46.80 -0.50
CA ILE A 468 -55.75 -45.39 -0.41
C ILE A 468 -56.55 -45.02 -1.67
N GLN A 469 -57.72 -44.42 -1.50
CA GLN A 469 -58.49 -43.88 -2.63
C GLN A 469 -58.08 -42.45 -2.94
N ILE A 470 -57.70 -42.19 -4.19
CA ILE A 470 -57.27 -40.89 -4.68
C ILE A 470 -58.09 -40.48 -5.91
N LEU A 471 -58.36 -39.17 -6.09
CA LEU A 471 -58.98 -38.65 -7.31
C LEU A 471 -58.16 -39.06 -8.55
N SER A 472 -58.84 -39.69 -9.51
CA SER A 472 -58.18 -40.37 -10.64
C SER A 472 -57.43 -39.40 -11.55
N ASP A 473 -58.07 -38.29 -11.93
CA ASP A 473 -57.45 -37.24 -12.74
C ASP A 473 -56.20 -36.67 -12.06
N PHE A 474 -56.27 -36.48 -10.73
CA PHE A 474 -55.16 -35.92 -9.95
C PHE A 474 -53.99 -36.92 -9.85
N TYR A 475 -54.30 -38.19 -9.59
CA TYR A 475 -53.31 -39.26 -9.57
C TYR A 475 -52.59 -39.40 -10.91
N GLU A 476 -53.35 -39.49 -12.01
CA GLU A 476 -52.77 -39.69 -13.33
C GLU A 476 -51.92 -38.48 -13.74
N HIS A 477 -52.39 -37.25 -13.49
CA HIS A 477 -51.58 -36.06 -13.70
C HIS A 477 -50.26 -36.11 -12.91
N LYS A 478 -50.31 -36.48 -11.63
CA LYS A 478 -49.12 -36.53 -10.77
C LYS A 478 -48.11 -37.60 -11.22
N ILE A 479 -48.58 -38.77 -11.63
CA ILE A 479 -47.68 -39.82 -12.15
C ILE A 479 -47.08 -39.41 -13.50
N GLN A 480 -47.87 -38.81 -14.41
CA GLN A 480 -47.37 -38.29 -15.69
C GLN A 480 -46.37 -37.14 -15.52
N GLU A 481 -46.56 -36.27 -14.52
CA GLU A 481 -45.62 -35.21 -14.16
C GLU A 481 -44.26 -35.81 -13.76
N ILE A 482 -44.25 -36.88 -12.97
CA ILE A 482 -43.03 -37.57 -12.54
C ILE A 482 -42.37 -38.32 -13.71
N LEU A 483 -43.15 -39.05 -14.53
CA LEU A 483 -42.63 -39.75 -15.72
C LEU A 483 -41.97 -38.78 -16.72
N LYS A 484 -42.56 -37.60 -16.92
CA LYS A 484 -41.97 -36.53 -17.74
C LYS A 484 -40.65 -36.02 -17.17
N LEU A 485 -40.52 -35.92 -15.84
CA LEU A 485 -39.26 -35.51 -15.20
C LEU A 485 -38.16 -36.56 -15.34
N GLU A 486 -38.50 -37.85 -15.27
CA GLU A 486 -37.52 -38.96 -15.42
C GLU A 486 -37.01 -39.13 -16.86
N THR A 487 -37.85 -38.83 -17.85
CA THR A 487 -37.54 -38.98 -19.28
C THR A 487 -37.12 -37.67 -19.97
N ALA A 488 -37.08 -36.55 -19.25
CA ALA A 488 -36.80 -35.23 -19.80
C ALA A 488 -35.39 -35.12 -20.41
N GLN A 489 -35.32 -34.46 -21.57
CA GLN A 489 -34.06 -33.98 -22.13
C GLN A 489 -33.40 -33.01 -21.14
N LYS A 490 -32.10 -33.23 -20.88
CA LYS A 490 -31.30 -32.38 -19.98
C LYS A 490 -30.51 -31.37 -20.79
N LEU A 491 -30.75 -30.08 -20.52
CA LEU A 491 -29.97 -28.97 -21.06
C LEU A 491 -28.62 -28.90 -20.35
N GLN A 492 -27.57 -28.54 -21.08
CA GLN A 492 -26.19 -28.49 -20.56
C GLN A 492 -25.72 -27.04 -20.46
N PHE A 493 -25.18 -26.67 -19.30
CA PHE A 493 -24.68 -25.33 -19.05
C PHE A 493 -23.26 -25.38 -18.47
N ILE A 494 -22.33 -24.68 -19.12
CA ILE A 494 -20.97 -24.48 -18.64
C ILE A 494 -20.90 -23.19 -17.81
N ASP A 495 -21.72 -22.17 -18.13
CA ASP A 495 -21.72 -20.88 -17.44
C ASP A 495 -22.83 -20.79 -16.38
N PHE A 496 -22.46 -21.15 -15.15
CA PHE A 496 -23.33 -21.08 -13.98
C PHE A 496 -22.54 -20.65 -12.75
N LYS A 497 -23.23 -20.16 -11.72
CA LYS A 497 -22.62 -19.81 -10.43
C LYS A 497 -23.27 -20.55 -9.28
N GLU A 498 -22.45 -21.15 -8.44
CA GLU A 498 -22.85 -21.74 -7.18
C GLU A 498 -23.01 -20.64 -6.12
N ILE A 499 -24.10 -20.73 -5.35
CA ILE A 499 -24.37 -19.87 -4.21
C ILE A 499 -24.83 -20.72 -3.05
N GLU A 500 -24.41 -20.34 -1.86
CA GLU A 500 -24.84 -20.98 -0.62
C GLU A 500 -25.93 -20.10 0.00
N SER A 501 -27.10 -20.67 0.27
CA SER A 501 -28.18 -19.98 0.96
C SER A 501 -28.42 -20.58 2.33
N GLN A 502 -28.73 -19.73 3.31
CA GLN A 502 -28.89 -20.13 4.71
C GLN A 502 -30.29 -19.74 5.16
N LYS A 503 -31.07 -20.69 5.67
CA LYS A 503 -32.41 -20.40 6.17
C LYS A 503 -32.76 -21.23 7.41
N PRO A 504 -33.53 -20.66 8.36
CA PRO A 504 -34.12 -21.45 9.43
C PRO A 504 -35.20 -22.36 8.87
N LYS A 505 -35.19 -23.63 9.25
CA LYS A 505 -36.19 -24.65 8.94
C LYS A 505 -36.76 -25.20 10.24
N PHE A 506 -38.07 -25.12 10.43
CA PHE A 506 -38.71 -25.73 11.58
C PHE A 506 -38.90 -27.23 11.33
N VAL A 507 -38.30 -28.07 12.16
CA VAL A 507 -38.32 -29.53 12.03
C VAL A 507 -39.32 -30.12 13.01
N LYS A 508 -40.19 -31.00 12.52
CA LYS A 508 -41.22 -31.71 13.29
C LYS A 508 -41.11 -33.21 13.03
N ASN A 509 -41.22 -34.02 14.08
CA ASN A 509 -41.31 -35.48 14.00
C ASN A 509 -40.12 -36.18 13.31
N GLU A 510 -38.90 -35.61 13.38
CA GLU A 510 -37.68 -36.24 12.86
C GLU A 510 -36.76 -36.68 14.02
N GLU A 511 -36.06 -37.79 13.86
CA GLU A 511 -35.06 -38.23 14.84
C GLU A 511 -33.88 -37.25 14.90
N SER A 512 -33.50 -36.86 16.12
CA SER A 512 -32.41 -35.90 16.32
C SER A 512 -31.57 -36.19 17.56
N ILE A 513 -30.37 -35.63 17.59
CA ILE A 513 -29.48 -35.61 18.74
C ILE A 513 -29.37 -34.18 19.24
N SER A 514 -29.72 -33.96 20.50
CA SER A 514 -29.56 -32.70 21.21
C SER A 514 -28.15 -32.61 21.80
N PHE A 515 -27.42 -31.55 21.48
CA PHE A 515 -26.09 -31.27 21.98
C PHE A 515 -26.09 -30.09 22.94
N THR A 516 -25.41 -30.26 24.08
CA THR A 516 -25.20 -29.20 25.09
C THR A 516 -23.74 -28.77 25.15
N PHE A 517 -23.49 -27.46 25.18
CA PHE A 517 -22.17 -26.84 25.24
C PHE A 517 -22.07 -25.82 26.39
N ASP A 518 -21.18 -26.08 27.36
CA ASP A 518 -21.12 -25.33 28.63
C ASP A 518 -20.17 -24.11 28.61
N ASN A 519 -19.36 -23.93 27.56
CA ASN A 519 -18.30 -22.91 27.48
C ASN A 519 -18.49 -21.91 26.32
N THR A 520 -19.69 -21.38 26.16
CA THR A 520 -20.07 -20.52 25.02
C THR A 520 -19.87 -19.02 25.25
N GLY A 521 -19.51 -18.62 26.47
CA GLY A 521 -19.46 -17.20 26.87
C GLY A 521 -20.83 -16.57 27.16
N LEU A 522 -21.92 -17.35 27.02
CA LEU A 522 -23.27 -16.98 27.42
C LEU A 522 -23.57 -17.44 28.85
N LYS A 523 -24.60 -16.86 29.46
CA LYS A 523 -25.00 -17.19 30.84
C LYS A 523 -25.50 -18.62 30.99
N ASP A 524 -26.28 -19.09 30.01
CA ASP A 524 -26.84 -20.44 29.98
C ASP A 524 -26.12 -21.29 28.91
N PRO A 525 -25.92 -22.60 29.13
CA PRO A 525 -25.32 -23.50 28.13
C PRO A 525 -26.06 -23.42 26.79
N LEU A 526 -25.30 -23.47 25.69
CA LEU A 526 -25.90 -23.53 24.36
C LEU A 526 -26.45 -24.93 24.12
N LYS A 527 -27.73 -25.04 23.76
CA LYS A 527 -28.37 -26.31 23.44
C LYS A 527 -29.11 -26.23 22.11
N PHE A 528 -28.80 -27.15 21.20
CA PHE A 528 -29.53 -27.30 19.95
C PHE A 528 -29.48 -28.74 19.42
N ASN A 529 -30.42 -29.06 18.53
CA ASN A 529 -30.57 -30.39 17.96
C ASN A 529 -29.98 -30.44 16.56
N ILE A 530 -29.41 -31.59 16.19
CA ILE A 530 -28.94 -31.93 14.85
C ILE A 530 -29.67 -33.19 14.41
N ARG A 531 -30.12 -33.25 13.16
CA ARG A 531 -30.84 -34.40 12.61
C ARG A 531 -29.93 -35.62 12.52
N THR A 532 -30.44 -36.81 12.83
CA THR A 532 -29.63 -38.04 12.82
C THR A 532 -29.04 -38.34 11.43
N GLU A 533 -29.75 -37.98 10.36
CA GLU A 533 -29.29 -38.13 8.97
C GLU A 533 -28.05 -37.29 8.61
N GLU A 534 -27.75 -36.24 9.37
CA GLU A 534 -26.59 -35.36 9.17
C GLU A 534 -25.36 -35.82 9.98
N LEU A 535 -25.51 -36.86 10.81
CA LEU A 535 -24.50 -37.34 11.73
C LEU A 535 -23.93 -38.69 11.30
N THR A 536 -22.63 -38.88 11.49
CA THR A 536 -21.98 -40.19 11.41
C THR A 536 -21.44 -40.62 12.77
N VAL A 537 -21.49 -41.91 13.09
CA VAL A 537 -20.94 -42.44 14.34
C VAL A 537 -19.53 -42.94 14.09
N SER A 538 -18.57 -42.45 14.85
CA SER A 538 -17.17 -42.88 14.74
C SER A 538 -16.94 -44.22 15.46
N ALA A 539 -15.77 -44.83 15.27
CA ALA A 539 -15.43 -46.11 15.89
C ALA A 539 -15.43 -46.10 17.42
N ASN A 540 -15.34 -44.92 18.06
CA ASN A 540 -15.38 -44.77 19.52
C ASN A 540 -16.79 -44.46 20.05
N GLY A 541 -17.81 -44.41 19.18
CA GLY A 541 -19.20 -44.10 19.54
C GLY A 541 -19.53 -42.59 19.58
N SER A 542 -18.59 -41.71 19.25
CA SER A 542 -18.83 -40.26 19.13
C SER A 542 -19.62 -39.91 17.87
N TYR A 543 -20.42 -38.85 17.93
CA TYR A 543 -21.08 -38.29 16.75
C TYR A 543 -20.13 -37.34 16.03
N THR A 544 -20.05 -37.52 14.72
CA THR A 544 -19.23 -36.74 13.79
C THR A 544 -20.11 -36.08 12.75
N ILE A 545 -19.66 -34.93 12.27
CA ILE A 545 -20.35 -34.10 11.28
C ILE A 545 -19.31 -33.33 10.48
N GLU A 546 -19.63 -32.89 9.27
CA GLU A 546 -18.77 -31.98 8.51
C GLU A 546 -18.59 -30.65 9.26
N ARG A 547 -17.34 -30.19 9.37
CA ARG A 547 -16.96 -28.99 10.13
C ARG A 547 -17.75 -27.76 9.68
N ASN A 548 -17.86 -27.53 8.38
CA ASN A 548 -18.58 -26.39 7.79
C ASN A 548 -20.07 -26.33 8.19
N LEU A 549 -20.70 -27.47 8.43
CA LEU A 549 -22.10 -27.65 8.77
C LEU A 549 -22.27 -27.45 10.26
N PHE A 550 -21.37 -28.02 11.07
CA PHE A 550 -21.32 -27.79 12.50
C PHE A 550 -21.07 -26.33 12.85
N ASP A 551 -19.99 -25.73 12.32
CA ASP A 551 -19.59 -24.35 12.63
C ASP A 551 -20.74 -23.39 12.31
N HIS A 552 -21.46 -23.62 11.21
CA HIS A 552 -22.62 -22.83 10.85
C HIS A 552 -23.79 -22.97 11.81
N LYS A 553 -24.19 -24.20 12.12
CA LYS A 553 -25.30 -24.46 13.05
C LYS A 553 -24.97 -23.90 14.43
N TYR A 554 -23.76 -24.17 14.92
CA TYR A 554 -23.24 -23.66 16.18
C TYR A 554 -23.27 -22.13 16.22
N GLU A 555 -22.71 -21.45 15.21
CA GLU A 555 -22.69 -19.99 15.15
C GLU A 555 -24.10 -19.39 15.11
N LYS A 556 -25.02 -19.94 14.29
CA LYS A 556 -26.39 -19.40 14.19
C LYS A 556 -27.19 -19.61 15.47
N HIS A 557 -27.09 -20.77 16.10
CA HIS A 557 -27.72 -21.02 17.39
C HIS A 557 -27.13 -20.14 18.50
N LEU A 558 -25.82 -19.95 18.51
CA LEU A 558 -25.12 -19.07 19.45
C LEU A 558 -25.57 -17.61 19.30
N ILE A 559 -25.59 -17.08 18.08
CA ILE A 559 -26.07 -15.72 17.80
C ILE A 559 -27.52 -15.55 18.20
N TYR A 560 -28.38 -16.52 17.88
CA TYR A 560 -29.80 -16.46 18.24
C TYR A 560 -30.02 -16.44 19.77
N GLN A 561 -29.27 -17.23 20.52
CA GLN A 561 -29.32 -17.18 21.98
C GLN A 561 -28.75 -15.86 22.52
N ALA A 562 -27.64 -15.39 21.95
CA ALA A 562 -27.01 -14.13 22.32
C ALA A 562 -27.92 -12.91 22.04
N GLN A 563 -28.71 -12.92 20.98
CA GLN A 563 -29.71 -11.89 20.70
C GLN A 563 -30.76 -11.78 21.80
N LYS A 564 -31.14 -12.91 22.41
CA LYS A 564 -32.09 -12.92 23.54
C LYS A 564 -31.43 -12.39 24.81
N GLU A 565 -30.20 -12.84 25.09
CA GLU A 565 -29.44 -12.43 26.27
C GLU A 565 -29.06 -10.95 26.24
N PHE A 566 -28.61 -10.43 25.09
CA PHE A 566 -28.20 -9.04 24.86
C PHE A 566 -29.25 -8.23 24.09
N SER A 567 -30.54 -8.52 24.29
CA SER A 567 -31.66 -7.90 23.54
C SER A 567 -31.62 -6.36 23.52
N LYS A 568 -31.30 -5.73 24.65
CA LYS A 568 -31.20 -4.25 24.73
C LYS A 568 -30.10 -3.67 23.85
N ASP A 569 -28.95 -4.34 23.75
CA ASP A 569 -27.82 -3.86 22.96
C ASP A 569 -28.02 -4.18 21.47
N PHE A 570 -28.65 -5.33 21.17
CA PHE A 570 -29.09 -5.65 19.81
C PHE A 570 -30.07 -4.61 19.26
N GLU A 571 -31.08 -4.20 20.03
CA GLU A 571 -32.03 -3.17 19.59
C GLU A 571 -31.35 -1.80 19.40
N LYS A 572 -30.39 -1.42 20.25
CA LYS A 572 -29.59 -0.19 20.02
C LYS A 572 -28.80 -0.23 18.71
N ILE A 573 -28.17 -1.37 18.41
CA ILE A 573 -27.42 -1.56 17.15
C ILE A 573 -28.38 -1.44 15.96
N LYS A 574 -29.54 -2.07 16.05
CA LYS A 574 -30.59 -2.00 15.02
C LYS A 574 -31.09 -0.58 14.80
N GLU A 575 -31.40 0.16 15.87
CA GLU A 575 -31.80 1.57 15.79
C GLU A 575 -30.71 2.46 15.17
N SER A 576 -29.44 2.26 15.54
CA SER A 576 -28.30 2.99 14.96
C SER A 576 -28.18 2.72 13.45
N VAL A 577 -28.22 1.46 13.02
CA VAL A 577 -28.15 1.12 11.59
C VAL A 577 -29.35 1.68 10.83
N HIS A 578 -30.56 1.60 11.39
CA HIS A 578 -31.75 2.14 10.74
C HIS A 578 -31.68 3.67 10.57
N LYS A 579 -31.09 4.39 11.54
CA LYS A 579 -30.87 5.85 11.47
C LYS A 579 -29.75 6.24 10.50
N GLU A 580 -28.66 5.47 10.45
CA GLU A 580 -27.52 5.76 9.58
C GLU A 580 -27.79 5.37 8.13
N MET A 581 -28.57 4.32 7.88
CA MET A 581 -28.80 3.76 6.56
C MET A 581 -30.24 3.96 6.06
N ILE A 582 -30.86 5.12 6.32
CA ILE A 582 -32.29 5.39 6.00
C ILE A 582 -32.67 5.03 4.56
N GLN A 583 -31.81 5.39 3.59
CA GLN A 583 -32.04 5.17 2.15
C GLN A 583 -31.67 3.77 1.64
N ALA A 584 -31.05 2.92 2.47
CA ALA A 584 -30.64 1.57 2.08
C ALA A 584 -31.82 0.59 2.11
N LYS A 585 -31.74 -0.47 1.29
CA LYS A 585 -32.72 -1.56 1.30
C LYS A 585 -32.59 -2.38 2.58
N ASP A 586 -33.69 -2.98 3.05
CA ASP A 586 -33.73 -3.71 4.31
C ASP A 586 -32.69 -4.83 4.40
N PHE A 587 -32.47 -5.59 3.33
CA PHE A 587 -31.41 -6.61 3.30
C PHE A 587 -29.99 -6.06 3.58
N GLN A 588 -29.69 -4.82 3.15
CA GLN A 588 -28.39 -4.20 3.44
C GLN A 588 -28.30 -3.74 4.90
N LYS A 589 -29.41 -3.25 5.46
CA LYS A 589 -29.51 -2.91 6.88
C LYS A 589 -29.36 -4.17 7.74
N ASP A 590 -30.06 -5.25 7.42
CA ASP A 590 -30.00 -6.52 8.14
C ASP A 590 -28.59 -7.11 8.15
N LYS A 591 -27.89 -7.04 7.01
CA LYS A 591 -26.49 -7.48 6.91
C LYS A 591 -25.55 -6.65 7.79
N GLU A 592 -25.72 -5.33 7.80
CA GLU A 592 -24.92 -4.43 8.65
C GLU A 592 -25.23 -4.64 10.14
N ILE A 593 -26.50 -4.86 10.51
CA ILE A 593 -26.92 -5.20 11.88
C ILE A 593 -26.25 -6.50 12.32
N GLU A 594 -26.30 -7.54 11.49
CA GLU A 594 -25.67 -8.83 11.79
C GLU A 594 -24.15 -8.65 11.97
N GLN A 595 -23.49 -7.86 11.12
CA GLN A 595 -22.05 -7.59 11.22
C GLN A 595 -21.68 -6.84 12.51
N ARG A 596 -22.38 -5.75 12.84
CA ARG A 596 -22.12 -4.96 14.05
C ARG A 596 -22.42 -5.77 15.31
N PHE A 597 -23.46 -6.59 15.29
CA PHE A 597 -23.77 -7.46 16.42
C PHE A 597 -22.72 -8.56 16.59
N LYS A 598 -22.20 -9.16 15.52
CA LYS A 598 -21.07 -10.09 15.60
C LYS A 598 -19.84 -9.43 16.22
N ASN A 599 -19.51 -8.20 15.83
CA ASN A 599 -18.40 -7.45 16.42
C ASN A 599 -18.61 -7.23 17.92
N PHE A 600 -19.82 -6.86 18.34
CA PHE A 600 -20.19 -6.75 19.75
C PHE A 600 -20.02 -8.09 20.50
N LEU A 601 -20.41 -9.21 19.91
CA LEU A 601 -20.23 -10.53 20.52
C LEU A 601 -18.76 -10.95 20.62
N VAL A 602 -17.89 -10.47 19.72
CA VAL A 602 -16.43 -10.62 19.84
C VAL A 602 -15.91 -9.82 21.04
N GLU A 603 -16.34 -8.58 21.23
CA GLU A 603 -15.98 -7.77 22.40
C GLU A 603 -16.45 -8.41 23.72
N LYS A 604 -17.55 -9.15 23.70
CA LYS A 604 -18.08 -9.89 24.85
C LYS A 604 -17.45 -11.27 25.05
N ASN A 605 -16.48 -11.67 24.22
CA ASN A 605 -15.86 -13.00 24.23
C ASN A 605 -16.88 -14.16 24.06
N VAL A 606 -18.04 -13.88 23.46
CA VAL A 606 -19.08 -14.88 23.15
C VAL A 606 -18.73 -15.57 21.84
N ILE A 607 -18.38 -14.78 20.83
CA ILE A 607 -17.81 -15.28 19.58
C ILE A 607 -16.30 -15.08 19.67
N ARG A 608 -15.52 -16.14 19.54
CA ARG A 608 -14.09 -16.00 19.31
C ARG A 608 -13.90 -15.53 17.87
N GLU A 609 -13.05 -14.52 17.67
CA GLU A 609 -12.55 -14.21 16.32
C GLU A 609 -12.12 -15.53 15.68
N GLN A 610 -12.55 -15.85 14.46
CA GLN A 610 -12.27 -17.15 13.83
C GLN A 610 -10.75 -17.34 13.65
N SER A 611 -10.09 -17.84 14.69
CA SER A 611 -8.75 -18.41 14.67
C SER A 611 -8.86 -19.85 15.13
N LYS A 612 -8.95 -20.74 14.12
CA LYS A 612 -8.19 -21.99 13.99
C LYS A 612 -7.37 -22.35 15.25
N ASN A 613 -7.70 -23.51 15.83
CA ASN A 613 -7.03 -24.26 16.90
C ASN A 613 -5.76 -23.63 17.52
N ASP A 614 -5.86 -23.29 18.80
CA ASP A 614 -4.76 -22.70 19.55
C ASP A 614 -3.69 -23.73 19.95
N ASN A 615 -2.43 -23.39 19.62
CA ASN A 615 -1.17 -23.66 20.33
C ASN A 615 -0.21 -24.72 19.78
N PHE A 616 0.02 -24.77 18.46
CA PHE A 616 1.23 -25.43 17.95
C PHE A 616 2.46 -24.52 18.10
N LYS A 617 3.38 -24.87 19.00
CA LYS A 617 4.60 -24.11 19.27
C LYS A 617 5.70 -24.50 18.27
N VAL A 618 6.25 -23.50 17.58
CA VAL A 618 7.47 -23.63 16.80
C VAL A 618 8.57 -22.81 17.45
N ASP A 619 9.70 -23.44 17.71
CA ASP A 619 10.90 -22.76 18.21
C ASP A 619 11.52 -21.90 17.09
N ALA A 620 10.97 -20.69 16.94
CA ALA A 620 11.38 -19.68 15.97
C ALA A 620 11.46 -18.30 16.63
N ARG A 621 12.29 -17.42 16.07
CA ARG A 621 12.48 -16.04 16.53
C ARG A 621 11.90 -15.04 15.52
N ILE A 622 11.24 -14.00 16.00
CA ILE A 622 10.77 -12.90 15.14
C ILE A 622 11.95 -11.98 14.81
N LEU A 623 12.14 -11.70 13.53
CA LEU A 623 13.16 -10.78 13.02
C LEU A 623 12.57 -9.43 12.61
N GLU A 624 11.37 -9.43 12.02
CA GLU A 624 10.66 -8.22 11.56
C GLU A 624 9.15 -8.51 11.50
N THR A 625 8.30 -7.52 11.81
CA THR A 625 6.84 -7.65 11.65
C THR A 625 6.31 -6.51 10.79
N LYS A 626 5.50 -6.85 9.79
CA LYS A 626 4.75 -5.94 8.91
C LYS A 626 3.25 -6.14 9.11
N TYR A 627 2.44 -5.27 8.49
CA TYR A 627 0.98 -5.26 8.65
C TYR A 627 0.31 -6.64 8.40
N GLN A 628 0.73 -7.38 7.36
CA GLN A 628 0.14 -8.68 7.01
C GLN A 628 1.06 -9.89 7.19
N SER A 629 2.33 -9.68 7.55
CA SER A 629 3.32 -10.76 7.60
C SER A 629 4.40 -10.51 8.63
N THR A 630 4.91 -11.58 9.22
CA THR A 630 6.02 -11.58 10.17
C THR A 630 7.16 -12.40 9.61
N TYR A 631 8.36 -11.82 9.60
CA TYR A 631 9.60 -12.46 9.21
C TYR A 631 10.18 -13.20 10.40
N ILE A 632 10.30 -14.52 10.27
CA ILE A 632 10.76 -15.41 11.35
C ILE A 632 12.05 -16.11 10.95
N ALA A 633 12.86 -16.44 11.96
CA ALA A 633 13.99 -17.36 11.86
C ALA A 633 13.66 -18.65 12.63
N TYR A 634 13.55 -19.76 11.92
CA TYR A 634 13.24 -21.08 12.45
C TYR A 634 14.50 -21.95 12.48
N LYS A 635 14.67 -22.73 13.55
CA LYS A 635 15.77 -23.70 13.67
C LYS A 635 15.20 -25.11 13.84
N ARG A 636 15.54 -26.01 12.93
CA ARG A 636 15.16 -27.43 13.03
C ARG A 636 15.95 -28.12 14.14
N GLU A 637 15.30 -29.02 14.88
CA GLU A 637 16.01 -29.95 15.76
C GLU A 637 17.07 -30.71 14.95
N ASN A 638 18.32 -30.67 15.42
CA ASN A 638 19.52 -31.22 14.77
C ASN A 638 20.11 -30.45 13.57
N SER A 639 19.68 -29.20 13.30
CA SER A 639 20.38 -28.30 12.34
C SER A 639 21.19 -27.23 13.07
N LEU A 640 22.44 -26.98 12.63
CA LEU A 640 23.23 -25.85 13.10
C LEU A 640 22.76 -24.51 12.53
N GLU A 641 22.02 -24.52 11.41
CA GLU A 641 21.63 -23.33 10.66
C GLU A 641 20.14 -23.00 10.80
N GLU A 642 19.85 -21.70 10.83
CA GLU A 642 18.49 -21.14 10.90
C GLU A 642 17.95 -20.79 9.50
N ILE A 643 16.69 -21.09 9.27
CA ILE A 643 15.96 -20.81 8.03
C ILE A 643 15.11 -19.58 8.24
N ARG A 644 15.11 -18.66 7.26
CA ARG A 644 14.35 -17.40 7.36
C ARG A 644 13.25 -17.33 6.32
N LEU A 645 12.06 -16.91 6.75
CA LEU A 645 10.89 -16.82 5.89
C LEU A 645 9.89 -15.80 6.40
N TRP A 646 9.11 -15.25 5.48
CA TRP A 646 7.91 -14.49 5.83
C TRP A 646 6.76 -15.45 6.05
N VAL A 647 6.03 -15.21 7.12
CA VAL A 647 4.87 -16.00 7.51
C VAL A 647 3.70 -15.04 7.71
N ASN A 648 2.52 -15.40 7.24
CA ASN A 648 1.37 -14.51 7.33
C ASN A 648 0.97 -14.30 8.80
N ASN A 649 0.66 -13.06 9.19
CA ASN A 649 0.24 -12.77 10.56
C ASN A 649 -1.05 -13.51 10.91
N ASN A 650 -1.90 -13.79 9.92
CA ASN A 650 -3.16 -14.48 10.13
C ASN A 650 -3.00 -15.93 10.61
N ILE A 651 -1.83 -16.57 10.46
CA ILE A 651 -1.55 -17.93 10.94
C ILE A 651 -0.77 -17.97 12.26
N ILE A 652 -0.26 -16.82 12.73
CA ILE A 652 0.40 -16.69 14.05
C ILE A 652 -0.69 -16.47 15.10
N SER A 653 -0.72 -17.26 16.16
CA SER A 653 -1.65 -17.10 17.28
C SER A 653 -1.07 -16.23 18.39
N LYS A 654 0.16 -16.51 18.82
CA LYS A 654 0.88 -15.74 19.84
C LYS A 654 2.40 -15.83 19.66
N SER A 655 3.13 -14.85 20.16
CA SER A 655 4.60 -14.83 20.15
C SER A 655 5.17 -14.62 21.54
N GLU A 656 5.99 -15.54 22.02
CA GLU A 656 6.65 -15.48 23.33
C GLU A 656 8.17 -15.45 23.15
N LYS A 657 8.93 -15.20 24.22
CA LYS A 657 10.41 -15.16 24.16
C LYS A 657 11.02 -16.50 23.72
N ASP A 658 10.31 -17.60 23.95
CA ASP A 658 10.82 -18.96 23.79
C ASP A 658 10.21 -19.69 22.58
N GLY A 659 9.47 -18.99 21.70
CA GLY A 659 8.90 -19.56 20.46
C GLY A 659 7.68 -18.82 19.93
N ILE A 660 7.28 -19.13 18.70
CA ILE A 660 6.09 -18.58 18.03
C ILE A 660 5.04 -19.68 17.94
N TYR A 661 3.81 -19.34 18.28
CA TYR A 661 2.69 -20.26 18.23
C TYR A 661 1.87 -19.99 16.98
N PHE A 662 1.48 -21.08 16.33
CA PHE A 662 0.74 -21.08 15.08
C PHE A 662 -0.62 -21.72 15.27
N LYS A 663 -1.58 -21.25 14.48
CA LYS A 663 -2.98 -21.65 14.51
C LYS A 663 -3.26 -23.03 13.87
N ASN A 664 -2.29 -23.58 13.13
CA ASN A 664 -2.41 -24.88 12.45
C ASN A 664 -1.02 -25.49 12.25
N GLU A 665 -0.80 -26.70 12.81
CA GLU A 665 0.46 -27.45 12.73
C GLU A 665 0.79 -27.92 11.31
N ALA A 666 -0.18 -28.45 10.57
CA ALA A 666 0.05 -28.97 9.22
C ALA A 666 0.40 -27.83 8.24
N GLU A 667 -0.29 -26.68 8.35
CA GLU A 667 -0.08 -25.48 7.54
C GLU A 667 1.33 -24.91 7.77
N ILE A 668 1.75 -24.75 9.04
CA ILE A 668 3.10 -24.25 9.34
C ILE A 668 4.19 -25.27 8.99
N THR A 669 3.97 -26.57 9.22
CA THR A 669 4.94 -27.62 8.87
C THR A 669 5.20 -27.66 7.37
N LYS A 670 4.15 -27.55 6.54
CA LYS A 670 4.29 -27.48 5.08
C LYS A 670 5.03 -26.23 4.62
N ILE A 671 4.78 -25.07 5.24
CA ILE A 671 5.48 -23.82 4.95
C ILE A 671 6.98 -23.94 5.32
N LEU A 672 7.28 -24.55 6.48
CA LEU A 672 8.64 -24.79 6.91
C LEU A 672 9.36 -25.80 5.99
N ASP A 673 8.70 -26.88 5.57
CA ASP A 673 9.25 -27.87 4.64
C ASP A 673 9.51 -27.29 3.24
N LYS A 674 8.60 -26.46 2.72
CA LYS A 674 8.83 -25.72 1.47
C LYS A 674 10.00 -24.74 1.61
N ALA A 675 10.12 -24.04 2.74
CA ALA A 675 11.24 -23.15 3.00
C ALA A 675 12.57 -23.93 3.11
N ILE A 676 12.54 -25.13 3.70
CA ILE A 676 13.67 -26.07 3.74
C ILE A 676 14.04 -26.49 2.32
N GLN A 677 13.09 -26.94 1.50
CA GLN A 677 13.34 -27.35 0.11
C GLN A 677 13.89 -26.20 -0.73
N ARG A 678 13.30 -25.00 -0.62
CA ARG A 678 13.76 -23.78 -1.28
C ARG A 678 15.19 -23.42 -0.87
N ASP A 679 15.49 -23.39 0.42
CA ASP A 679 16.83 -23.05 0.90
C ASP A 679 17.84 -24.16 0.55
N THR A 680 17.42 -25.43 0.54
CA THR A 680 18.23 -26.57 0.08
C THR A 680 18.57 -26.45 -1.41
N ALA A 681 17.59 -26.11 -2.25
CA ALA A 681 17.78 -25.88 -3.68
C ALA A 681 18.63 -24.62 -3.95
N ARG A 682 18.43 -23.53 -3.18
CA ARG A 682 19.22 -22.30 -3.28
C ARG A 682 20.67 -22.48 -2.83
N LYS A 683 20.90 -23.33 -1.82
CA LYS A 683 22.22 -23.69 -1.28
C LYS A 683 22.89 -24.84 -2.04
N GLN A 684 22.24 -25.39 -3.06
CA GLN A 684 22.87 -26.35 -3.95
C GLN A 684 24.14 -25.71 -4.53
N LEU A 685 25.26 -26.37 -4.28
CA LEU A 685 26.55 -25.95 -4.82
C LEU A 685 26.60 -26.32 -6.29
N VAL A 686 26.83 -25.32 -7.13
CA VAL A 686 27.01 -25.49 -8.56
C VAL A 686 28.41 -25.02 -8.96
N GLU A 687 28.97 -25.71 -9.94
CA GLU A 687 30.27 -25.35 -10.51
C GLU A 687 30.17 -24.01 -11.25
N ILE A 688 31.11 -23.10 -10.98
CA ILE A 688 31.27 -21.85 -11.71
C ILE A 688 32.05 -22.17 -12.99
N TYR A 689 31.40 -22.03 -14.13
CA TYR A 689 32.07 -22.11 -15.42
C TYR A 689 32.62 -20.73 -15.84
N PHE A 690 33.92 -20.65 -16.10
CA PHE A 690 34.63 -19.42 -16.45
C PHE A 690 35.72 -19.66 -17.50
N SER A 691 36.07 -18.59 -18.22
CA SER A 691 37.20 -18.53 -19.16
C SER A 691 38.50 -18.07 -18.50
N LYS A 692 38.40 -17.20 -17.48
CA LYS A 692 39.52 -16.65 -16.74
C LYS A 692 39.10 -16.33 -15.30
N VAL A 693 40.01 -16.48 -14.35
CA VAL A 693 39.83 -16.08 -12.95
C VAL A 693 40.99 -15.18 -12.50
N GLU A 694 40.68 -14.11 -11.77
CA GLU A 694 41.65 -13.19 -11.17
C GLU A 694 41.34 -13.00 -9.68
N THR A 695 42.37 -12.72 -8.88
CA THR A 695 42.19 -12.43 -7.45
C THR A 695 42.67 -11.03 -7.09
N GLU A 696 41.89 -10.33 -6.27
CA GLU A 696 42.18 -8.96 -5.83
C GLU A 696 41.95 -8.84 -4.31
N ASP A 697 42.91 -8.26 -3.59
CA ASP A 697 42.76 -7.97 -2.17
C ASP A 697 41.93 -6.69 -1.97
N LYS A 698 40.77 -6.81 -1.33
CA LYS A 698 39.86 -5.68 -1.05
C LYS A 698 39.81 -5.38 0.43
N LYS A 699 39.78 -4.09 0.76
CA LYS A 699 39.63 -3.60 2.14
C LYS A 699 38.30 -2.89 2.29
N HIS A 700 37.44 -3.38 3.18
CA HIS A 700 36.18 -2.74 3.50
C HIS A 700 36.11 -2.51 5.02
N LYS A 701 36.17 -1.24 5.44
CA LYS A 701 36.38 -0.85 6.85
C LYS A 701 37.71 -1.42 7.39
N GLU A 702 37.68 -2.13 8.52
CA GLU A 702 38.87 -2.71 9.18
C GLU A 702 39.23 -4.11 8.67
N GLU A 703 38.38 -4.76 7.87
CA GLU A 703 38.59 -6.10 7.33
C GLU A 703 39.19 -6.08 5.92
N SER A 704 40.26 -6.86 5.71
CA SER A 704 40.82 -7.22 4.40
C SER A 704 40.32 -8.59 3.98
N TYR A 705 39.81 -8.72 2.76
CA TYR A 705 39.36 -10.00 2.20
C TYR A 705 39.80 -10.15 0.75
N LYS A 706 40.03 -11.40 0.33
CA LYS A 706 40.38 -11.74 -1.04
C LYS A 706 39.11 -11.90 -1.89
N SER A 707 39.07 -11.21 -3.02
CA SER A 707 37.96 -11.24 -3.99
C SER A 707 38.39 -12.00 -5.23
N PHE A 708 37.64 -13.04 -5.60
CA PHE A 708 37.81 -13.79 -6.84
C PHE A 708 36.90 -13.22 -7.92
N ASN A 709 37.45 -12.96 -9.09
CA ASN A 709 36.79 -12.36 -10.24
C ASN A 709 36.78 -13.38 -11.39
N PHE A 710 35.61 -13.93 -11.69
CA PHE A 710 35.41 -14.90 -12.75
C PHE A 710 34.91 -14.21 -14.01
N TYR A 711 35.50 -14.54 -15.15
CA TYR A 711 35.14 -14.00 -16.46
C TYR A 711 34.47 -15.08 -17.29
N LYS A 712 33.24 -14.86 -17.73
CA LYS A 712 32.48 -15.83 -18.51
C LYS A 712 32.14 -15.27 -19.89
N ASN A 713 32.44 -16.03 -20.94
CA ASN A 713 32.00 -15.69 -22.29
C ASN A 713 30.49 -15.93 -22.40
N VAL A 714 29.76 -14.94 -22.88
CA VAL A 714 28.31 -15.00 -23.09
C VAL A 714 28.07 -14.82 -24.59
N PRO A 715 27.39 -15.77 -25.26
CA PRO A 715 27.02 -15.60 -26.66
C PRO A 715 26.30 -14.28 -26.89
N GLY A 716 26.73 -13.54 -27.92
CA GLY A 716 26.18 -12.23 -28.28
C GLY A 716 26.82 -11.02 -27.62
N LEU A 717 27.76 -11.21 -26.68
CA LEU A 717 28.61 -10.15 -26.14
C LEU A 717 30.05 -10.31 -26.63
N SER A 718 30.66 -9.20 -27.03
CA SER A 718 32.04 -9.11 -27.50
C SER A 718 33.08 -9.28 -26.38
N GLU A 719 32.75 -8.85 -25.17
CA GLU A 719 33.59 -8.97 -23.98
C GLU A 719 33.01 -9.98 -22.96
N PRO A 720 33.85 -10.73 -22.23
CA PRO A 720 33.39 -11.61 -21.17
C PRO A 720 32.78 -10.83 -20.00
N VAL A 721 31.68 -11.35 -19.44
CA VAL A 721 31.05 -10.77 -18.25
C VAL A 721 31.83 -11.13 -16.99
N LYS A 722 31.99 -10.16 -16.08
CA LYS A 722 32.73 -10.30 -14.82
C LYS A 722 31.79 -10.57 -13.65
N ILE A 723 32.08 -11.63 -12.88
CA ILE A 723 31.34 -12.03 -11.69
C ILE A 723 32.31 -12.15 -10.51
N SER A 724 32.08 -11.38 -9.45
CA SER A 724 33.00 -11.33 -8.30
C SER A 724 32.43 -12.01 -7.07
N PHE A 725 33.19 -12.88 -6.41
CA PHE A 725 32.85 -13.51 -5.11
C PHE A 725 33.96 -13.29 -4.08
N LYS A 726 33.59 -13.31 -2.79
CA LYS A 726 34.58 -13.36 -1.72
C LYS A 726 35.12 -14.79 -1.62
N GLU A 727 36.36 -14.95 -1.18
CA GLU A 727 36.94 -16.27 -0.92
C GLU A 727 36.08 -17.12 0.03
N SER A 728 35.51 -16.49 1.07
CA SER A 728 34.61 -17.17 2.03
C SER A 728 33.30 -17.70 1.44
N ASP A 729 32.89 -17.21 0.26
CA ASP A 729 31.66 -17.65 -0.42
C ASP A 729 31.91 -18.83 -1.38
N LEU A 730 33.17 -19.20 -1.61
CA LEU A 730 33.58 -20.20 -2.60
C LEU A 730 34.05 -21.49 -1.93
N LYS A 731 33.73 -22.62 -2.55
CA LYS A 731 34.40 -23.89 -2.28
C LYS A 731 35.28 -24.24 -3.47
N GLN A 732 36.57 -24.37 -3.24
CA GLN A 732 37.52 -24.78 -4.27
C GLN A 732 37.80 -26.27 -4.12
N ASP A 733 37.68 -27.01 -5.21
CA ASP A 733 38.07 -28.41 -5.32
C ASP A 733 38.95 -28.57 -6.56
N GLY A 734 40.26 -28.66 -6.36
CA GLY A 734 41.26 -28.57 -7.43
C GLY A 734 41.16 -27.22 -8.18
N ASP A 735 41.01 -27.29 -9.50
CA ASP A 735 40.86 -26.12 -10.40
C ASP A 735 39.40 -25.65 -10.54
N LYS A 736 38.45 -26.32 -9.87
CA LYS A 736 37.03 -26.01 -9.94
C LYS A 736 36.59 -25.17 -8.75
N TYR A 737 35.69 -24.23 -9.01
CA TYR A 737 35.11 -23.36 -8.01
C TYR A 737 33.61 -23.60 -7.93
N PHE A 738 33.10 -23.75 -6.72
CA PHE A 738 31.69 -24.00 -6.45
C PHE A 738 31.12 -22.88 -5.60
N VAL A 739 29.87 -22.51 -5.89
CA VAL A 739 29.11 -21.51 -5.13
C VAL A 739 27.65 -21.91 -5.08
N GLU A 740 26.91 -21.37 -4.12
CA GLU A 740 25.46 -21.53 -4.04
C GLU A 740 24.79 -21.02 -5.33
N LYS A 741 23.95 -21.86 -5.94
CA LYS A 741 23.29 -21.62 -7.24
C LYS A 741 22.66 -20.23 -7.33
N HIS A 742 21.88 -19.84 -6.33
CA HIS A 742 21.21 -18.54 -6.34
C HIS A 742 22.17 -17.34 -6.36
N LYS A 743 23.36 -17.45 -5.72
CA LYS A 743 24.38 -16.39 -5.74
C LYS A 743 25.03 -16.31 -7.12
N LEU A 744 25.21 -17.44 -7.80
CA LEU A 744 25.72 -17.48 -9.16
C LEU A 744 24.72 -16.87 -10.14
N ASP A 745 23.48 -17.36 -10.14
CA ASP A 745 22.42 -16.94 -11.05
C ASP A 745 22.18 -15.42 -10.94
N TYR A 746 22.01 -14.91 -9.71
CA TYR A 746 21.80 -13.49 -9.47
C TYR A 746 22.95 -12.62 -9.99
N LYS A 747 24.21 -13.01 -9.74
CA LYS A 747 25.34 -12.20 -10.19
C LYS A 747 25.58 -12.34 -11.69
N LEU A 748 25.34 -13.51 -12.27
CA LEU A 748 25.44 -13.74 -13.70
C LEU A 748 24.39 -12.92 -14.46
N GLU A 749 23.13 -12.94 -14.01
CA GLU A 749 22.03 -12.15 -14.60
C GLU A 749 22.37 -10.65 -14.61
N ASN A 750 22.83 -10.12 -13.47
CA ASN A 750 23.23 -8.71 -13.37
C ASN A 750 24.46 -8.39 -14.23
N ALA A 751 25.44 -9.30 -14.32
CA ALA A 751 26.62 -9.10 -15.14
C ALA A 751 26.28 -9.11 -16.64
N ILE A 752 25.32 -9.93 -17.06
CA ILE A 752 24.81 -9.96 -18.44
C ILE A 752 24.02 -8.69 -18.76
N LYS A 753 23.10 -8.25 -17.88
CA LYS A 753 22.40 -6.97 -18.04
C LYS A 753 23.39 -5.83 -18.22
N PHE A 754 24.40 -5.76 -17.35
CA PHE A 754 25.46 -4.76 -17.45
C PHE A 754 26.27 -4.88 -18.76
N GLY A 755 26.60 -6.09 -19.20
CA GLY A 755 27.29 -6.33 -20.46
C GLY A 755 26.50 -5.84 -21.68
N ILE A 756 25.19 -6.15 -21.73
CA ILE A 756 24.27 -5.66 -22.77
C ILE A 756 24.25 -4.14 -22.79
N THR A 757 24.08 -3.51 -21.62
CA THR A 757 24.07 -2.04 -21.49
C THR A 757 25.39 -1.42 -21.95
N LYS A 758 26.52 -2.04 -21.62
CA LYS A 758 27.85 -1.53 -21.97
C LYS A 758 28.11 -1.58 -23.48
N GLU A 759 27.69 -2.64 -24.14
CA GLU A 759 27.96 -2.86 -25.57
C GLU A 759 26.94 -2.17 -26.47
N PHE A 760 25.66 -2.22 -26.11
CA PHE A 760 24.56 -1.76 -26.97
C PHE A 760 23.83 -0.53 -26.44
N GLY A 761 24.19 -0.01 -25.26
CA GLY A 761 23.46 1.08 -24.62
C GLY A 761 22.15 0.62 -23.98
N ASN A 762 21.23 1.55 -23.73
CA ASN A 762 19.96 1.27 -23.06
C ASN A 762 18.86 0.86 -24.03
N VAL A 763 19.12 -0.21 -24.80
CA VAL A 763 18.27 -0.65 -25.91
C VAL A 763 16.80 -0.83 -25.51
N LYS A 764 16.54 -1.32 -24.29
CA LYS A 764 15.16 -1.49 -23.81
C LYS A 764 14.44 -0.15 -23.63
N ASP A 765 15.13 0.89 -23.17
CA ASP A 765 14.57 2.25 -23.06
C ASP A 765 14.44 2.89 -24.43
N ASP A 766 15.35 2.61 -25.35
CA ASP A 766 15.31 3.11 -26.73
C ASP A 766 14.10 2.53 -27.48
N ILE A 767 13.92 1.19 -27.46
CA ILE A 767 12.73 0.51 -28.00
C ILE A 767 11.46 1.06 -27.36
N LYS A 768 11.45 1.26 -26.04
CA LYS A 768 10.32 1.86 -25.34
C LYS A 768 9.99 3.25 -25.90
N ASN A 769 11.01 4.10 -26.10
CA ASN A 769 10.82 5.45 -26.62
C ASN A 769 10.36 5.44 -28.10
N GLU A 770 10.86 4.50 -28.91
CA GLU A 770 10.41 4.28 -30.29
C GLU A 770 8.92 3.91 -30.34
N VAL A 771 8.51 2.91 -29.54
CA VAL A 771 7.10 2.49 -29.46
C VAL A 771 6.23 3.66 -29.02
N TRP A 772 6.65 4.44 -28.01
CA TRP A 772 5.91 5.62 -27.56
C TRP A 772 5.77 6.66 -28.69
N LYS A 773 6.85 6.93 -29.42
CA LYS A 773 6.84 7.87 -30.55
C LYS A 773 5.93 7.40 -31.69
N GLU A 774 5.91 6.11 -32.00
CA GLU A 774 5.02 5.51 -32.99
C GLU A 774 3.53 5.66 -32.60
N LYS A 775 3.22 5.64 -31.30
CA LYS A 775 1.86 5.91 -30.80
C LYS A 775 1.55 7.41 -30.64
N GLY A 776 2.44 8.30 -31.07
CA GLY A 776 2.22 9.75 -31.10
C GLY A 776 2.65 10.51 -29.84
N PHE A 777 3.37 9.87 -28.91
CA PHE A 777 3.91 10.53 -27.71
C PHE A 777 5.26 11.22 -28.00
N ASP A 778 5.57 12.28 -27.25
CA ASP A 778 6.84 12.96 -27.38
C ASP A 778 7.89 12.43 -26.39
N THR A 779 8.91 11.76 -26.92
CA THR A 779 10.00 11.19 -26.15
C THR A 779 11.28 12.02 -26.20
N THR A 780 11.21 13.28 -26.65
CA THR A 780 12.36 14.18 -26.72
C THR A 780 12.94 14.38 -25.32
N LYS A 781 14.24 14.13 -25.17
CA LYS A 781 14.98 14.32 -23.92
C LYS A 781 15.86 15.57 -23.98
N ARG A 782 16.05 16.22 -22.83
CA ARG A 782 17.01 17.33 -22.64
C ARG A 782 17.82 17.14 -21.37
N LYS A 783 18.97 17.81 -21.29
CA LYS A 783 19.79 17.83 -20.07
C LYS A 783 19.07 18.56 -18.94
N ILE A 784 19.30 18.09 -17.72
CA ILE A 784 18.82 18.72 -16.48
C ILE A 784 19.59 20.02 -16.25
N THR A 785 18.87 21.05 -15.78
CA THR A 785 19.37 22.36 -15.38
C THR A 785 19.08 22.63 -13.89
N GLY A 786 19.61 23.71 -13.33
CA GLY A 786 19.36 24.08 -11.93
C GLY A 786 17.88 24.29 -11.61
N LYS A 787 17.08 24.73 -12.58
CA LYS A 787 15.61 24.90 -12.45
C LYS A 787 14.84 23.58 -12.32
N ASP A 788 15.42 22.48 -12.78
CA ASP A 788 14.81 21.15 -12.71
C ASP A 788 15.08 20.46 -11.38
N LEU A 789 15.96 21.03 -10.55
CA LEU A 789 16.19 20.58 -9.19
C LEU A 789 15.03 21.02 -8.30
N LEU A 790 14.72 20.21 -7.29
CA LEU A 790 13.89 20.65 -6.17
C LEU A 790 14.81 20.82 -4.97
N TYR A 791 15.13 22.06 -4.61
CA TYR A 791 15.91 22.33 -3.41
C TYR A 791 15.34 23.48 -2.60
N TYR A 792 15.61 23.44 -1.29
CA TYR A 792 15.31 24.52 -0.37
C TYR A 792 16.60 24.90 0.35
N ALA A 793 17.01 26.16 0.20
CA ALA A 793 18.22 26.70 0.79
C ALA A 793 17.88 27.76 1.85
N LYS A 794 18.70 27.86 2.88
CA LYS A 794 18.59 28.88 3.94
C LYS A 794 19.97 29.41 4.28
N ILE A 795 20.08 30.73 4.46
CA ILE A 795 21.36 31.38 4.80
C ILE A 795 21.49 31.47 6.32
N GLU A 796 22.43 30.72 6.89
CA GLU A 796 22.78 30.81 8.30
C GLU A 796 23.93 31.80 8.52
N THR A 797 23.82 32.63 9.56
CA THR A 797 24.82 33.66 9.93
C THR A 797 25.68 33.28 11.13
N GLU A 798 25.35 32.20 11.82
CA GLU A 798 26.05 31.74 13.03
C GLU A 798 26.42 30.26 12.98
N ARG A 799 27.53 29.87 13.62
CA ARG A 799 27.91 28.46 13.81
C ARG A 799 28.25 28.19 15.26
N LYS A 800 27.96 26.98 15.72
CA LYS A 800 28.34 26.50 17.06
C LYS A 800 29.34 25.36 16.98
N TYR A 801 30.22 25.26 17.97
CA TYR A 801 31.10 24.12 18.13
C TYR A 801 30.30 22.87 18.52
N SER A 802 30.45 21.79 17.76
CA SER A 802 29.80 20.50 18.02
C SER A 802 30.68 19.59 18.88
N TYR A 803 30.10 18.62 19.58
CA TYR A 803 30.85 17.58 20.30
C TYR A 803 31.88 16.83 19.43
N LYS A 804 31.68 16.78 18.11
CA LYS A 804 32.59 16.13 17.16
C LYS A 804 33.78 17.01 16.75
N ASP A 805 33.74 18.32 17.02
CA ASP A 805 34.81 19.23 16.60
C ASP A 805 36.11 18.90 17.34
N LYS A 806 37.22 18.80 16.60
CA LYS A 806 38.53 18.38 17.14
C LYS A 806 38.98 19.21 18.35
N ALA A 807 38.67 20.50 18.36
CA ALA A 807 39.01 21.40 19.46
C ALA A 807 38.18 21.08 20.72
N VAL A 808 36.88 20.80 20.57
CA VAL A 808 35.99 20.37 21.67
C VAL A 808 36.45 19.03 22.23
N VAL A 809 36.74 18.04 21.37
CA VAL A 809 37.23 16.72 21.80
C VAL A 809 38.54 16.84 22.60
N LYS A 810 39.45 17.74 22.20
CA LYS A 810 40.70 18.00 22.94
C LYS A 810 40.49 18.73 24.26
N ASN A 811 39.60 19.72 24.29
CA ASN A 811 39.32 20.50 25.50
C ASN A 811 38.49 19.73 26.52
N LYS A 812 37.61 18.81 26.11
CA LYS A 812 36.70 18.06 26.98
C LYS A 812 37.38 17.40 28.19
N PRO A 813 38.45 16.59 28.06
CA PRO A 813 39.12 16.00 29.23
C PRO A 813 39.80 17.03 30.13
N ILE A 814 40.28 18.14 29.57
CA ILE A 814 40.91 19.22 30.34
C ILE A 814 39.84 19.97 31.15
N LEU A 815 38.71 20.30 30.53
CA LEU A 815 37.56 20.93 31.18
C LEU A 815 36.97 20.07 32.29
N THR A 816 36.89 18.74 32.10
CA THR A 816 36.45 17.81 33.16
C THR A 816 37.38 17.86 34.36
N LYS A 817 38.71 17.77 34.15
CA LYS A 817 39.70 17.87 35.22
C LYS A 817 39.68 19.23 35.94
N ILE A 818 39.50 20.31 35.20
CA ILE A 818 39.34 21.65 35.78
C ILE A 818 38.11 21.66 36.70
N LYS A 819 36.98 21.10 36.25
CA LYS A 819 35.73 21.05 37.03
C LYS A 819 35.88 20.20 38.30
N GLU A 820 36.58 19.07 38.22
CA GLU A 820 36.93 18.23 39.38
C GLU A 820 37.81 18.98 40.39
N TYR A 821 38.83 19.71 39.92
CA TYR A 821 39.70 20.51 40.78
C TYR A 821 39.02 21.73 41.39
N GLN A 822 38.06 22.34 40.68
CA GLN A 822 37.23 23.44 41.21
C GLN A 822 36.32 22.99 42.36
N GLN A 823 35.87 21.73 42.37
CA GLN A 823 35.02 21.17 43.43
C GLN A 823 35.82 20.71 44.67
N SER A 824 37.15 20.64 44.58
CA SER A 824 38.01 20.21 45.67
C SER A 824 38.38 21.38 46.60
N ARG A 825 38.44 21.12 47.91
CA ARG A 825 38.83 22.12 48.94
C ARG A 825 40.35 22.32 49.07
N ASN A 826 41.18 21.67 48.26
CA ASN A 826 42.64 21.73 48.36
C ASN A 826 43.21 23.01 47.69
N PRO A 827 43.93 23.89 48.43
CA PRO A 827 44.48 25.13 47.88
C PRO A 827 45.51 24.93 46.75
N LEU A 828 46.22 23.80 46.69
CA LEU A 828 47.18 23.48 45.62
C LEU A 828 46.52 23.24 44.25
N ASN A 829 45.21 23.02 44.22
CA ASN A 829 44.49 22.79 42.97
C ASN A 829 44.31 24.09 42.16
N LYS A 830 44.43 25.28 42.77
CA LYS A 830 44.39 26.56 42.05
C LYS A 830 45.53 26.70 41.03
N MET A 831 46.75 26.26 41.38
CA MET A 831 47.89 26.29 40.45
C MET A 831 47.72 25.27 39.31
N LYS A 832 47.14 24.10 39.59
CA LYS A 832 46.85 23.07 38.57
C LYS A 832 45.75 23.49 37.60
N ILE A 833 44.74 24.22 38.08
CA ILE A 833 43.69 24.80 37.22
C ILE A 833 44.32 25.79 36.24
N ALA A 834 45.18 26.72 36.70
CA ALA A 834 45.83 27.70 35.83
C ALA A 834 46.69 27.04 34.72
N ASP A 835 47.43 25.99 35.05
CA ASP A 835 48.21 25.22 34.05
C ASP A 835 47.29 24.54 33.02
N LEU A 836 46.21 23.89 33.47
CA LEU A 836 45.23 23.25 32.59
C LEU A 836 44.48 24.26 31.72
N GLU A 837 44.13 25.44 32.25
CA GLU A 837 43.48 26.52 31.50
C GLU A 837 44.36 27.08 30.39
N SER A 838 45.68 27.11 30.57
CA SER A 838 46.64 27.52 29.54
C SER A 838 46.72 26.55 28.35
N GLN A 839 46.32 25.29 28.55
CA GLN A 839 46.32 24.24 27.53
C GLN A 839 45.02 24.18 26.72
N LEU A 840 43.98 24.91 27.14
CA LEU A 840 42.70 24.95 26.45
C LEU A 840 42.81 25.70 25.13
N LEU A 841 42.28 25.08 24.07
CA LEU A 841 42.13 25.73 22.77
C LEU A 841 41.04 26.80 22.83
N ARG A 842 41.35 27.98 22.31
CA ARG A 842 40.45 29.14 22.26
C ARG A 842 40.10 29.50 20.84
N ASP A 843 38.92 30.09 20.66
CA ASP A 843 38.50 30.64 19.38
C ASP A 843 39.41 31.80 19.00
N LYS A 844 39.85 31.85 17.73
CA LYS A 844 40.83 32.83 17.26
C LYS A 844 40.29 34.26 17.28
N TYR A 845 38.98 34.43 17.12
CA TYR A 845 38.35 35.74 16.98
C TYR A 845 37.75 36.22 18.31
N THR A 846 37.08 35.34 19.05
CA THR A 846 36.46 35.73 20.34
C THR A 846 37.38 35.57 21.54
N GLY A 847 38.43 34.73 21.45
CA GLY A 847 39.29 34.38 22.58
C GLY A 847 38.63 33.47 23.62
N GLU A 848 37.37 33.09 23.40
CA GLU A 848 36.62 32.21 24.30
C GLU A 848 37.15 30.77 24.25
N ILE A 849 37.02 30.06 25.37
CA ILE A 849 37.37 28.63 25.46
C ILE A 849 36.42 27.84 24.57
N ILE A 850 36.97 27.04 23.66
CA ILE A 850 36.17 26.21 22.77
C ILE A 850 35.55 25.07 23.58
N ASN A 851 34.22 25.07 23.68
CA ASN A 851 33.43 23.98 24.26
C ASN A 851 32.19 23.70 23.40
N GLU A 852 31.53 22.57 23.62
CA GLU A 852 30.28 22.23 22.94
C GLU A 852 29.23 23.33 23.17
N GLY A 853 28.58 23.77 22.08
CA GLY A 853 27.53 24.79 22.10
C GLY A 853 28.03 26.24 22.00
N VAL A 854 29.34 26.50 22.19
CA VAL A 854 29.94 27.85 22.06
C VAL A 854 29.87 28.32 20.60
N LYS A 855 29.56 29.59 20.37
CA LYS A 855 29.52 30.18 19.03
C LYS A 855 30.93 30.30 18.45
N LYS A 856 31.09 29.98 17.17
CA LYS A 856 32.33 30.18 16.43
C LYS A 856 32.47 31.67 16.12
N GLY A 857 33.65 32.23 16.35
CA GLY A 857 33.93 33.62 16.04
C GLY A 857 34.13 33.87 14.54
N GLY A 858 34.25 35.15 14.16
CA GLY A 858 34.37 35.60 12.76
C GLY A 858 33.03 35.61 12.02
N MET A 859 33.07 35.91 10.71
CA MET A 859 31.87 35.88 9.86
C MET A 859 31.49 34.43 9.57
N ASN A 860 30.21 34.09 9.71
CA ASN A 860 29.73 32.73 9.54
C ASN A 860 28.59 32.63 8.53
N TYR A 861 28.53 33.52 7.53
CA TYR A 861 27.55 33.39 6.44
C TYR A 861 27.77 32.09 5.66
N HIS A 862 26.75 31.25 5.61
CA HIS A 862 26.78 29.99 4.86
C HIS A 862 25.38 29.57 4.44
N SER A 863 25.30 28.79 3.37
CA SER A 863 24.03 28.29 2.85
C SER A 863 23.87 26.80 3.21
N HIS A 864 22.78 26.48 3.89
CA HIS A 864 22.31 25.12 4.09
C HIS A 864 21.28 24.80 3.02
N ILE A 865 21.55 23.78 2.21
CA ILE A 865 20.72 23.41 1.07
C ILE A 865 20.20 22.00 1.29
N VAL A 866 18.89 21.84 1.29
CA VAL A 866 18.21 20.56 1.32
C VAL A 866 17.72 20.27 -0.08
N VAL A 867 18.27 19.23 -0.70
CA VAL A 867 18.01 18.89 -2.10
C VAL A 867 17.22 17.60 -2.15
N SER A 868 16.14 17.59 -2.93
CA SER A 868 15.38 16.39 -3.22
C SER A 868 16.24 15.35 -3.93
N ARG A 869 15.97 14.08 -3.67
CA ARG A 869 16.64 12.97 -4.34
C ARG A 869 16.25 12.86 -5.81
N HIS A 870 15.14 13.45 -6.23
CA HIS A 870 14.62 13.37 -7.59
C HIS A 870 14.42 14.76 -8.20
N ASP A 871 14.35 14.81 -9.53
CA ASP A 871 14.00 16.01 -10.26
C ASP A 871 12.59 16.52 -9.94
N LYS A 872 12.40 17.82 -10.11
CA LYS A 872 11.14 18.54 -9.88
C LYS A 872 10.12 18.27 -10.99
N ILE A 873 10.58 18.12 -12.23
CA ILE A 873 9.75 18.22 -13.45
C ILE A 873 8.98 16.93 -13.76
N SER A 874 9.60 15.77 -13.59
CA SER A 874 8.99 14.51 -13.99
C SER A 874 7.76 14.20 -13.13
N THR A 875 6.58 14.07 -13.75
CA THR A 875 5.31 13.91 -13.03
C THR A 875 5.06 12.47 -12.64
N ASN A 876 5.28 11.52 -13.56
CA ASN A 876 5.14 10.09 -13.27
C ASN A 876 6.29 9.61 -12.38
N PRO A 877 6.02 8.92 -11.26
CA PRO A 877 7.05 8.39 -10.36
C PRO A 877 8.13 7.53 -11.03
N LYS A 878 7.81 6.85 -12.14
CA LYS A 878 8.73 5.97 -12.88
C LYS A 878 9.72 6.72 -13.77
N ASP A 879 9.42 7.96 -14.13
CA ASP A 879 10.28 8.76 -15.01
C ASP A 879 11.22 9.68 -14.22
N LYS A 880 10.99 9.83 -12.91
CA LYS A 880 11.81 10.65 -12.02
C LYS A 880 13.26 10.22 -12.03
N VAL A 881 14.15 11.19 -12.21
CA VAL A 881 15.59 10.98 -12.30
C VAL A 881 16.24 11.28 -10.96
N SER A 882 17.05 10.34 -10.46
CA SER A 882 17.73 10.51 -9.18
C SER A 882 18.98 11.39 -9.28
N MET A 883 19.10 12.35 -8.35
CA MET A 883 20.13 13.38 -8.31
C MET A 883 21.10 13.22 -7.13
N SER A 884 21.21 12.04 -6.51
CA SER A 884 22.02 11.91 -5.28
C SER A 884 23.55 11.94 -5.53
N PRO A 885 24.33 12.78 -4.81
CA PRO A 885 25.79 12.86 -4.94
C PRO A 885 26.54 11.82 -4.08
N ASN A 886 25.79 10.91 -3.43
CA ASN A 886 26.30 9.89 -2.51
C ASN A 886 26.45 8.50 -3.16
N ALA A 887 26.35 8.39 -4.49
CA ALA A 887 26.75 7.17 -5.17
C ALA A 887 28.27 6.94 -4.97
N ASN A 888 28.66 5.75 -4.51
CA ASN A 888 30.07 5.39 -4.28
C ASN A 888 30.88 5.30 -5.59
N GLN A 889 30.21 5.25 -6.74
CA GLN A 889 30.85 5.24 -8.05
C GLN A 889 31.13 6.67 -8.51
N LYS A 890 32.36 6.96 -8.95
CA LYS A 890 32.74 8.28 -9.51
C LYS A 890 32.42 8.37 -11.01
N ASP A 891 32.62 7.25 -11.72
CA ASP A 891 32.40 7.09 -13.17
C ASP A 891 31.73 5.73 -13.46
N GLY A 892 30.66 5.41 -12.74
CA GLY A 892 29.84 4.23 -13.03
C GLY A 892 28.88 4.49 -14.19
N GLN A 893 28.25 3.44 -14.72
CA GLN A 893 27.04 3.53 -15.55
C GLN A 893 25.99 2.64 -14.89
N VAL A 894 24.74 3.10 -14.80
CA VAL A 894 23.61 2.23 -14.42
C VAL A 894 23.32 1.27 -15.57
N ASN A 895 22.55 0.21 -15.31
CA ASN A 895 21.97 -0.68 -16.32
C ASN A 895 21.18 0.06 -17.43
N ASN A 896 20.91 1.36 -17.25
CA ASN A 896 20.27 2.23 -18.22
C ASN A 896 21.26 3.10 -19.03
N GLY A 897 22.56 2.79 -19.02
CA GLY A 897 23.62 3.52 -19.74
C GLY A 897 23.97 4.91 -19.17
N ALA A 898 23.07 5.49 -18.36
CA ALA A 898 23.27 6.80 -17.76
C ALA A 898 24.46 6.80 -16.77
N LYS A 899 25.30 7.83 -16.83
CA LYS A 899 26.46 8.00 -15.95
C LYS A 899 26.03 7.98 -14.48
N VAL A 900 26.58 7.08 -13.68
CA VAL A 900 26.36 6.98 -12.24
C VAL A 900 27.59 7.49 -11.53
N GLY A 901 27.47 8.67 -10.96
CA GLY A 901 28.48 9.22 -10.09
C GLY A 901 28.42 10.72 -9.99
N PHE A 902 29.02 11.24 -8.94
CA PHE A 902 29.18 12.67 -8.74
C PHE A 902 30.61 12.94 -8.29
N ASN A 903 31.39 13.60 -9.14
CA ASN A 903 32.79 13.86 -8.84
C ASN A 903 32.93 15.05 -7.89
N ARG A 904 32.92 14.77 -6.59
CA ARG A 904 32.99 15.79 -5.53
C ARG A 904 34.25 16.65 -5.59
N ASP A 905 35.38 16.08 -6.02
CA ASP A 905 36.65 16.81 -6.12
C ASP A 905 36.59 17.84 -7.25
N GLU A 906 35.95 17.50 -8.36
CA GLU A 906 35.68 18.40 -9.48
C GLU A 906 34.59 19.41 -9.17
N PHE A 907 33.54 19.00 -8.43
CA PHE A 907 32.51 19.93 -7.95
C PHE A 907 33.13 21.01 -7.06
N ALA A 908 33.98 20.62 -6.11
CA ALA A 908 34.65 21.58 -5.22
C ALA A 908 35.51 22.59 -6.00
N LYS A 909 36.25 22.15 -7.02
CA LYS A 909 37.00 23.04 -7.92
C LYS A 909 36.09 23.95 -8.75
N THR A 910 34.94 23.44 -9.18
CA THR A 910 33.96 24.21 -9.94
C THR A 910 33.33 25.29 -9.07
N VAL A 911 32.93 24.98 -7.84
CA VAL A 911 32.43 25.96 -6.85
C VAL A 911 33.46 27.05 -6.58
N GLU A 912 34.73 26.67 -6.43
CA GLU A 912 35.85 27.60 -6.29
C GLU A 912 35.93 28.58 -7.46
N LYS A 913 35.82 28.08 -8.69
CA LYS A 913 35.83 28.89 -9.91
C LYS A 913 34.60 29.79 -10.02
N VAL A 914 33.41 29.28 -9.68
CA VAL A 914 32.17 30.07 -9.65
C VAL A 914 32.31 31.23 -8.68
N PHE A 915 32.87 31.01 -7.49
CA PHE A 915 33.10 32.09 -6.53
C PHE A 915 34.05 33.15 -7.10
N ASP A 916 35.19 32.72 -7.63
CA ASP A 916 36.22 33.62 -8.18
C ASP A 916 35.67 34.46 -9.34
N GLU A 917 34.91 33.85 -10.24
CA GLU A 917 34.29 34.53 -11.39
C GLU A 917 33.12 35.43 -11.01
N LYS A 918 32.30 35.03 -10.04
CA LYS A 918 31.13 35.81 -9.61
C LYS A 918 31.55 37.04 -8.83
N PHE A 919 32.47 36.88 -7.87
CA PHE A 919 32.90 37.95 -6.98
C PHE A 919 34.19 38.65 -7.43
N GLU A 920 34.78 38.23 -8.56
CA GLU A 920 36.08 38.70 -9.04
C GLU A 920 37.16 38.57 -7.94
N TYR A 921 37.17 37.40 -7.28
CA TYR A 921 38.10 37.09 -6.18
C TYR A 921 39.38 36.48 -6.71
N GLU A 922 40.51 37.19 -6.53
CA GLU A 922 41.84 36.68 -6.86
C GLU A 922 42.32 35.69 -5.80
N ARG A 923 41.88 34.43 -5.90
CA ARG A 923 42.20 33.40 -4.89
C ARG A 923 43.72 33.14 -4.81
N PRO A 924 44.34 33.33 -3.63
CA PRO A 924 45.74 32.97 -3.41
C PRO A 924 46.00 31.46 -3.58
N GLU A 925 47.19 31.09 -4.07
CA GLU A 925 47.54 29.68 -4.35
C GLU A 925 47.36 28.74 -3.14
N LYS A 926 47.65 29.25 -1.94
CA LYS A 926 47.49 28.54 -0.66
C LYS A 926 46.03 28.19 -0.31
N GLU A 927 45.07 28.89 -0.90
CA GLU A 927 43.63 28.71 -0.63
C GLU A 927 42.99 27.68 -1.56
N LYS A 928 43.56 27.46 -2.74
CA LYS A 928 43.03 26.53 -3.75
C LYS A 928 42.81 25.13 -3.19
N TYR A 929 41.66 24.55 -3.49
CA TYR A 929 41.23 23.24 -3.02
C TYR A 929 42.25 22.16 -3.36
N ALA A 930 42.80 22.20 -4.58
CA ALA A 930 43.80 21.24 -5.03
C ALA A 930 45.02 21.21 -4.10
N VAL A 931 45.55 22.38 -3.75
CA VAL A 931 46.71 22.55 -2.87
C VAL A 931 46.37 22.11 -1.45
N ARG A 932 45.24 22.55 -0.89
CA ARG A 932 44.80 22.17 0.46
C ARG A 932 44.53 20.67 0.59
N ASN A 933 43.90 20.06 -0.42
CA ASN A 933 43.61 18.64 -0.45
C ASN A 933 44.90 17.82 -0.56
N GLN A 934 45.85 18.24 -1.39
CA GLN A 934 47.17 17.62 -1.50
C GLN A 934 47.95 17.73 -0.18
N MET A 935 48.02 18.92 0.43
CA MET A 935 48.66 19.12 1.74
C MET A 935 48.03 18.23 2.82
N LYS A 936 46.71 18.06 2.82
CA LYS A 936 46.00 17.17 3.75
C LYS A 936 46.37 15.70 3.52
N LYS A 937 46.45 15.26 2.26
CA LYS A 937 46.89 13.90 1.89
C LYS A 937 48.34 13.66 2.30
N ASP A 938 49.23 14.60 2.02
CA ASP A 938 50.64 14.54 2.40
C ASP A 938 50.82 14.52 3.91
N LEU A 939 50.05 15.32 4.65
CA LEU A 939 50.05 15.30 6.11
C LEU A 939 49.52 13.96 6.65
N SER A 940 48.44 13.43 6.07
CA SER A 940 47.89 12.13 6.43
C SER A 940 48.88 11.00 6.16
N LYS A 941 49.57 11.04 5.02
CA LYS A 941 50.61 10.08 4.63
C LYS A 941 51.81 10.18 5.59
N LYS A 942 52.31 11.39 5.87
CA LYS A 942 53.37 11.63 6.85
C LYS A 942 53.00 11.21 8.27
N VAL A 943 51.73 11.29 8.67
CA VAL A 943 51.24 10.80 9.98
C VAL A 943 51.13 9.27 10.00
N ALA A 944 50.67 8.65 8.90
CA ALA A 944 50.63 7.20 8.76
C ALA A 944 52.04 6.58 8.72
N ASP A 945 52.99 7.24 8.06
CA ASP A 945 54.40 6.83 8.00
C ASP A 945 55.11 7.03 9.36
N ARG A 946 54.73 8.06 10.14
CA ARG A 946 55.25 8.32 11.50
C ARG A 946 54.68 7.41 12.59
N ALA A 947 53.58 6.69 12.34
CA ALA A 947 53.14 5.64 13.26
C ALA A 947 54.15 4.47 13.35
N ARG A 948 55.21 4.48 12.52
CA ARG A 948 56.36 3.56 12.56
C ARG A 948 57.64 4.16 13.17
N GLY A 949 57.64 5.40 13.68
CA GLY A 949 58.83 5.98 14.29
C GLY A 949 58.60 7.31 15.00
N GLU A 950 58.97 7.38 16.28
CA GLU A 950 58.85 8.56 17.12
C GLU A 950 59.73 9.73 16.63
N ILE A 951 59.20 10.95 16.70
CA ILE A 951 59.87 12.20 17.14
C ILE A 951 58.83 13.34 17.04
N LYS A 952 58.34 13.82 18.18
CA LYS A 952 57.32 14.88 18.32
C LYS A 952 57.85 16.32 18.09
N GLY A 953 59.16 16.52 18.01
CA GLY A 953 59.77 17.86 18.07
C GLY A 953 59.67 18.73 16.80
N ARG A 954 59.80 18.14 15.61
CA ARG A 954 59.91 18.91 14.34
C ARG A 954 58.57 19.43 13.78
N ILE A 955 57.46 18.81 14.17
CA ILE A 955 56.11 19.14 13.68
C ILE A 955 55.68 20.54 14.15
N LYS A 956 56.10 20.96 15.35
CA LYS A 956 55.72 22.27 15.90
C LYS A 956 56.44 23.42 15.18
N GLN A 957 57.70 23.24 14.77
CA GLN A 957 58.49 24.25 14.06
C GLN A 957 58.06 24.44 12.61
N GLU A 958 57.62 23.39 11.92
CA GLU A 958 57.24 23.45 10.51
C GLU A 958 55.80 23.96 10.32
N ILE A 959 54.90 23.64 11.26
CA ILE A 959 53.56 24.26 11.33
C ILE A 959 53.68 25.75 11.65
N MET A 960 54.57 26.15 12.57
CA MET A 960 54.80 27.57 12.89
C MET A 960 55.44 28.36 11.73
N LYS A 961 56.26 27.72 10.88
CA LYS A 961 56.86 28.36 9.69
C LYS A 961 55.86 28.69 8.58
N HIS A 962 54.75 27.94 8.49
CA HIS A 962 53.70 28.17 7.48
C HIS A 962 52.49 28.97 7.98
N THR A 963 52.44 29.31 9.28
CA THR A 963 51.39 30.15 9.87
C THR A 963 51.83 31.60 10.16
N GLY A 964 53.08 31.97 9.85
CA GLY A 964 53.63 33.31 10.10
C GLY A 964 53.21 34.35 9.05
N MET A 965 52.76 35.52 9.53
CA MET A 965 52.32 36.70 8.75
C MET A 965 53.40 37.26 7.82
N ASN A 966 53.01 37.62 6.58
CA ASN A 966 53.11 38.97 5.97
C ASN A 966 53.17 38.88 4.43
N THR A 967 52.21 39.51 3.76
CA THR A 967 52.42 40.75 3.00
C THR A 967 51.07 41.25 2.49
N VAL A 968 50.60 42.34 3.09
CA VAL A 968 49.67 43.27 2.48
C VAL A 968 50.43 43.96 1.35
N ARG A 969 49.86 43.99 0.14
CA ARG A 969 49.95 45.16 -0.74
C ARG A 969 48.91 45.14 -1.86
N ASN A 970 48.16 46.24 -1.84
CA ASN A 970 47.57 47.02 -2.92
C ASN A 970 46.31 46.52 -3.64
N GLU A 971 45.21 47.17 -3.27
CA GLU A 971 44.36 47.99 -4.14
C GLU A 971 44.27 47.56 -5.60
N LEU A 972 43.12 46.98 -5.95
CA LEU A 972 42.36 47.31 -7.15
C LEU A 972 40.86 47.15 -6.83
N ASN A 973 40.09 48.12 -7.32
CA ASN A 973 38.65 48.33 -7.13
C ASN A 973 37.84 47.04 -7.40
N PRO A 974 37.11 46.48 -6.43
CA PRO A 974 36.51 45.16 -6.63
C PRO A 974 35.24 45.23 -7.50
N SER A 975 35.18 44.34 -8.50
CA SER A 975 33.97 43.62 -8.91
C SER A 975 32.91 44.37 -9.72
N GLN A 976 33.14 44.60 -11.03
CA GLN A 976 32.11 45.21 -11.89
C GLN A 976 30.90 44.27 -12.15
N LYS A 977 31.11 42.94 -12.17
CA LYS A 977 30.08 41.95 -12.54
C LYS A 977 28.98 41.79 -11.49
N ILE A 978 29.30 41.41 -10.25
CA ILE A 978 28.30 41.29 -9.17
C ILE A 978 27.70 42.65 -8.79
N ARG A 979 28.46 43.75 -8.90
CA ARG A 979 27.90 45.11 -8.70
C ARG A 979 26.80 45.42 -9.72
N ASN A 980 26.98 45.05 -10.99
CA ASN A 980 25.94 45.21 -12.01
C ASN A 980 24.72 44.32 -11.74
N GLU A 981 24.90 43.14 -11.15
CA GLU A 981 23.80 42.28 -10.70
C GLU A 981 23.07 42.85 -9.48
N LEU A 982 23.79 43.42 -8.49
CA LEU A 982 23.22 43.95 -7.24
C LEU A 982 22.52 45.30 -7.40
N LYS A 983 23.07 46.20 -8.22
CA LYS A 983 22.57 47.57 -8.41
C LYS A 983 21.07 47.67 -8.73
N PRO A 984 20.49 46.86 -9.64
CA PRO A 984 19.04 46.91 -9.92
C PRO A 984 18.18 46.22 -8.85
N LEU A 985 18.77 45.50 -7.89
CA LEU A 985 18.03 44.70 -6.93
C LEU A 985 17.51 45.53 -5.75
N PRO A 986 16.24 45.35 -5.36
CA PRO A 986 15.70 45.96 -4.17
C PRO A 986 16.31 45.32 -2.91
N ILE A 987 16.51 46.11 -1.85
CA ILE A 987 16.90 45.61 -0.52
C ILE A 987 15.71 45.83 0.42
N PRO A 988 15.26 44.82 1.17
CA PRO A 988 14.13 44.99 2.10
C PRO A 988 14.51 45.91 3.27
N THR A 989 13.56 46.75 3.70
CA THR A 989 13.73 47.71 4.82
C THR A 989 12.65 47.51 5.88
N SER A 990 13.05 47.40 7.14
CA SER A 990 12.14 47.21 8.29
C SER A 990 11.51 48.49 8.85
N PHE A 991 12.06 49.67 8.52
CA PHE A 991 11.62 50.93 9.12
C PHE A 991 10.52 51.65 8.30
N PRO A 992 9.53 52.29 8.95
CA PRO A 992 8.60 53.18 8.27
C PRO A 992 9.37 54.36 7.66
N LYS A 993 9.14 54.61 6.36
CA LYS A 993 9.85 55.63 5.54
C LYS A 993 10.01 56.99 6.24
N SER A 994 9.07 57.37 7.11
CA SER A 994 9.05 58.67 7.80
C SER A 994 10.16 58.90 8.84
N LYS A 995 10.59 57.87 9.59
CA LYS A 995 11.65 58.03 10.62
C LYS A 995 13.05 58.04 10.00
N LEU A 996 13.26 57.23 8.95
CA LEU A 996 14.50 57.21 8.19
C LEU A 996 14.71 58.55 7.45
N ASP A 997 13.66 59.09 6.82
CA ASP A 997 13.71 60.41 6.19
C ASP A 997 14.04 61.53 7.19
N ALA A 998 13.56 61.43 8.43
CA ALA A 998 13.87 62.37 9.50
C ALA A 998 15.34 62.27 9.94
N VAL A 999 15.87 61.06 10.13
CA VAL A 999 17.28 60.83 10.51
C VAL A 999 18.23 61.21 9.38
N ILE A 1000 17.95 60.81 8.13
CA ILE A 1000 18.72 61.21 6.94
C ILE A 1000 18.66 62.72 6.75
N LYS A 1001 17.50 63.37 6.98
CA LYS A 1001 17.39 64.83 6.99
C LYS A 1001 18.23 65.45 8.10
N ILE A 1002 18.23 64.91 9.32
CA ILE A 1002 19.01 65.41 10.46
C ILE A 1002 20.51 65.28 10.17
N VAL A 1003 20.97 64.16 9.60
CA VAL A 1003 22.37 63.94 9.20
C VAL A 1003 22.78 64.89 8.07
N LYS A 1004 21.93 65.09 7.05
CA LYS A 1004 22.15 66.10 6.00
C LYS A 1004 22.13 67.54 6.56
N MET A 1005 21.27 67.84 7.53
CA MET A 1005 21.21 69.14 8.22
C MET A 1005 22.48 69.39 9.05
N ALA A 1006 22.98 68.37 9.76
CA ALA A 1006 24.20 68.45 10.54
C ALA A 1006 25.44 68.66 9.64
N LYS A 1007 25.49 68.02 8.45
CA LYS A 1007 26.53 68.31 7.43
C LYS A 1007 26.47 69.76 6.94
N ASN A 1008 25.27 70.30 6.68
CA ASN A 1008 25.11 71.71 6.28
C ASN A 1008 25.43 72.70 7.43
N LEU A 1009 25.26 72.30 8.69
CA LEU A 1009 25.59 73.10 9.87
C LEU A 1009 27.10 73.10 10.21
N ILE A 1010 27.84 72.06 9.81
CA ILE A 1010 29.29 71.96 10.04
C ILE A 1010 30.09 72.73 8.96
N VAL A 1011 29.54 72.90 7.76
CA VAL A 1011 30.17 73.71 6.69
C VAL A 1011 30.06 75.23 6.97
N ASP A 1012 29.11 75.66 7.80
CA ASP A 1012 28.82 77.10 8.04
C ASP A 1012 29.49 77.67 9.30
N LYS A 1013 30.35 76.90 9.98
CA LYS A 1013 31.13 77.37 11.15
C LYS A 1013 32.61 77.01 11.03
N GLY A 1014 33.29 77.68 10.11
CA GLY A 1014 34.75 77.84 10.21
C GLY A 1014 35.47 77.94 8.88
N MET A 1015 35.50 79.14 8.29
CA MET A 1015 36.68 79.74 7.65
C MET A 1015 36.39 81.24 7.39
N HIS A 1016 36.67 82.07 8.39
CA HIS A 1016 37.19 83.42 8.15
C HIS A 1016 38.63 83.43 8.68
N TYR A 1017 39.54 83.65 7.72
CA TYR A 1017 41.01 83.71 7.77
C TYR A 1017 41.79 82.39 7.82
#